data_AF-A0AAN6S0V8-F1
#
_entry.id   AF-A0AAN6S0V8-F1
#
_cell.length_a   1.000
_cell.length_b   1.000
_cell.length_c   1.000
_cell.angle_alpha   90.00
_cell.angle_beta   90.00
_cell.angle_gamma   90.00
#
_symmetry.space_group_name_H-M   'P 1'
#
loop_
_entity.id
_entity.type
_entity.pdbx_description
1 polymer ?
#
loop_
_entity_poly.entity_id
_entity_poly.type
_entity_poly.pdbx_seq_one_letter_code
_entity_poly.pdbx_strand_id
1 'polypeptide(L)'
;MNTRNAEILYKETRLNLESTSSSVIQIPVASQSSSFLRPSAANRSSHVTDHDEKSYRARNLATASSIYHRKHHRSPRSFLWRVLENDTVLSIRAADVCKQQKEADAPLILNLRFPTAIRPSCIGFADPKEHDALCIFVVDQSNQLHSITLRPDHFRRRSATDGGFSAEICKSYAPPGFGFKHPHRLVVVNPDQLIITMHDGGILRFERNRSQEATDGVPWKETIYNVAGWSQSLRGLVPFQRNPTVRYDKINMELTAAASTAITSMGLANAAFLFTVCLDHRMRVWDVRTGQIMYTGDILNAKRDPHEVGRWQIDPSQGNLIQILDNGHGQCLVVTFSPIGAGEFKFWKVKANDQGSIHVADCFPEASLIPASPSSLDVWTLADFGVAQQADGPELWALWKNNTTYRVQKLQIRPRNASGPFGDGWKSVFVESTVPAAQTCGPCDPADPTEKWLDLIFFPGRFSKSILETALAMYEKGLGTYKESSSRAGKSIAESICSVLGSTTTLDKTSGGGLDYEQFRSTSETQWMRFWRLLLELDKQRGEALSLVVDAQDGMIWVTCADCIAAIRQCSDLDRVYHNIESPEKKNEDVAALVSAGLTFVDSFSDSMSQLAKAALRAELHEDSSKSDDERIQAFFDRAGFWRQVTEEDCAQVVDTLGQNFRVVTPRLYEDLFDLITASSDANSQELREPFTGFGRKVVVRAVQETIELHWEILFSQLILLVHMEFEIDNEDDALHARFDIGSVYRQLIDALRRLEHLRWMAKTELSTPAPKADRSALSESVGGPSPVAKRGSSDERQSVTALEGLTGHLFGLPESHRLPLLSSITDLVLDLCSPGSSTVLQTCYLQCWLLKRDRPDLALELGPFADQDPFSTYVQGRVFLALRDYATASFYFKRAAIGLSISMKHVERHSSGLLDDTEWNLLNSGLPNYYSHIVNLFDRQKAYSYVMEFSRLALQFVNVHNQDEAMAVKTEMQSRLFTASTAISHFEMAHSTLLSMENEALQKSCLRKLVEKMCETGQNTELVGLPFSGLQNKVDDILAEKCRLTKDVMHGVPYHQILYAWRIGHDDYRGGAAILLDRLQKLRQMGEGDKVGAAGGADNDALDTQVTRQYLLLINALSCVTPPQEAYILDDFVAPSPDTNGEIRADDDLESHLDELVQRMDSEPTSAARKKRSATESEMALAEKLKKISTKHVQDLPPRRFLTLADLRKQYQQELDRLVAIQNNRFGFTAEDDDDVLMDVA
;
A
#
# COMPACT_ATOMS: atom_id res chain seq x y z
N MET A 1 32.67 -31.53 -27.26
CA MET A 1 32.96 -30.09 -27.13
C MET A 1 32.06 -29.59 -26.02
N ASN A 2 32.61 -29.35 -24.82
CA ASN A 2 31.86 -28.77 -23.71
C ASN A 2 31.39 -27.39 -24.16
N THR A 3 30.08 -27.20 -24.26
CA THR A 3 29.47 -25.89 -24.51
C THR A 3 29.91 -24.97 -23.39
N ARG A 4 30.85 -24.05 -23.67
CA ARG A 4 31.10 -22.92 -22.76
C ARG A 4 29.78 -22.17 -22.64
N ASN A 5 29.24 -22.07 -21.43
CA ASN A 5 28.10 -21.20 -21.17
C ASN A 5 28.49 -19.78 -21.59
N ALA A 6 27.62 -19.10 -22.34
CA ALA A 6 27.84 -17.72 -22.75
C ALA A 6 27.93 -16.82 -21.51
N GLU A 7 28.87 -15.88 -21.52
CA GLU A 7 29.06 -14.91 -20.43
C GLU A 7 27.76 -14.17 -20.10
N ILE A 8 27.40 -14.12 -18.82
CA ILE A 8 26.20 -13.44 -18.32
C ILE A 8 26.55 -11.98 -17.99
N LEU A 9 25.97 -11.04 -18.74
CA LEU A 9 26.16 -9.59 -18.54
C LEU A 9 24.89 -8.81 -18.21
N TYR A 10 23.74 -9.45 -18.38
CA TYR A 10 22.43 -8.84 -18.21
C TYR A 10 21.60 -9.71 -17.29
N LYS A 11 20.72 -9.07 -16.53
CA LYS A 11 19.74 -9.74 -15.67
C LYS A 11 18.36 -9.21 -16.02
N GLU A 12 17.37 -10.09 -16.01
CA GLU A 12 15.98 -9.67 -16.14
C GLU A 12 15.36 -9.34 -14.78
N THR A 13 14.44 -8.37 -14.78
CA THR A 13 13.62 -8.02 -13.62
C THR A 13 12.16 -8.16 -14.03
N ARG A 14 11.48 -9.16 -13.47
CA ARG A 14 10.12 -9.57 -13.87
C ARG A 14 9.06 -8.79 -13.08
N LEU A 15 8.25 -8.00 -13.79
CA LEU A 15 7.20 -7.17 -13.23
C LEU A 15 5.81 -7.78 -13.45
N ASN A 16 5.03 -7.83 -12.37
CA ASN A 16 3.62 -8.19 -12.42
C ASN A 16 2.76 -7.05 -12.98
N LEU A 17 1.86 -7.38 -13.89
CA LEU A 17 0.97 -6.42 -14.57
C LEU A 17 -0.34 -6.15 -13.81
N GLU A 18 -0.37 -6.45 -12.51
CA GLU A 18 -1.57 -6.32 -11.70
C GLU A 18 -2.15 -4.92 -11.70
N SER A 19 -3.47 -4.88 -11.69
CA SER A 19 -4.26 -3.67 -11.72
C SER A 19 -5.25 -3.67 -10.56
N THR A 20 -5.40 -2.52 -9.91
CA THR A 20 -6.55 -2.32 -9.05
C THR A 20 -7.79 -2.20 -9.94
N SER A 21 -8.94 -2.70 -9.50
CA SER A 21 -10.22 -2.52 -10.22
C SER A 21 -10.49 -1.04 -10.56
N SER A 22 -9.94 -0.15 -9.73
CA SER A 22 -9.97 1.30 -9.87
C SER A 22 -9.12 1.86 -11.03
N SER A 23 -8.09 1.13 -11.48
CA SER A 23 -7.22 1.58 -12.57
C SER A 23 -7.72 1.12 -13.94
N VAL A 24 -8.62 0.13 -13.99
CA VAL A 24 -9.09 -0.47 -15.24
C VAL A 24 -10.41 0.14 -15.70
N ILE A 25 -10.43 0.65 -16.92
CA ILE A 25 -11.62 1.18 -17.59
C ILE A 25 -12.04 0.21 -18.69
N GLN A 26 -13.25 -0.33 -18.58
CA GLN A 26 -13.83 -1.21 -19.61
C GLN A 26 -14.61 -0.36 -20.63
N ILE A 27 -14.25 -0.50 -21.91
CA ILE A 27 -14.81 0.33 -22.98
C ILE A 27 -15.37 -0.60 -24.08
N PRO A 28 -16.69 -0.65 -24.28
CA PRO A 28 -17.27 -1.43 -25.37
C PRO A 28 -17.06 -0.71 -26.72
N VAL A 29 -16.61 -1.47 -27.72
CA VAL A 29 -16.50 -1.01 -29.12
C VAL A 29 -17.82 -1.30 -29.84
N ALA A 30 -18.49 -0.27 -30.33
CA ALA A 30 -19.78 -0.41 -31.01
C ALA A 30 -19.61 -1.02 -32.42
N SER A 31 -20.52 -1.93 -32.81
CA SER A 31 -20.60 -2.45 -34.18
C SER A 31 -21.59 -1.63 -35.03
N GLN A 32 -21.24 -1.34 -36.28
CA GLN A 32 -22.15 -0.69 -37.25
C GLN A 32 -23.34 -1.58 -37.64
N SER A 33 -23.29 -2.89 -37.36
CA SER A 33 -24.37 -3.83 -37.70
C SER A 33 -25.54 -3.88 -36.71
N SER A 34 -25.53 -3.09 -35.63
CA SER A 34 -26.56 -3.15 -34.58
C SER A 34 -27.23 -1.80 -34.32
N SER A 35 -27.90 -1.23 -35.32
CA SER A 35 -28.76 -0.05 -35.15
C SER A 35 -30.22 -0.38 -34.77
N PHE A 36 -30.58 -1.65 -34.52
CA PHE A 36 -31.98 -2.02 -34.16
C PHE A 36 -32.17 -2.96 -32.97
N LEU A 37 -31.15 -3.18 -32.14
CA LEU A 37 -31.35 -3.82 -30.85
C LEU A 37 -30.84 -2.90 -29.76
N ARG A 38 -31.80 -2.24 -29.07
CA ARG A 38 -31.56 -1.81 -27.68
C ARG A 38 -30.90 -2.98 -26.97
N PRO A 39 -29.81 -2.78 -26.21
CA PRO A 39 -29.35 -3.81 -25.31
C PRO A 39 -30.53 -4.09 -24.38
N SER A 40 -31.18 -5.24 -24.54
CA SER A 40 -32.01 -5.77 -23.47
C SER A 40 -31.10 -5.81 -22.25
N ALA A 41 -31.58 -5.29 -21.12
CA ALA A 41 -30.95 -5.41 -19.82
C ALA A 41 -30.98 -6.88 -19.33
N ALA A 42 -30.54 -7.80 -20.19
CA ALA A 42 -30.45 -9.24 -20.02
C ALA A 42 -29.01 -9.67 -20.34
N ASN A 43 -28.07 -9.07 -19.60
CA ASN A 43 -26.94 -9.77 -19.01
C ASN A 43 -26.22 -8.83 -18.01
N ARG A 44 -27.00 -8.25 -17.09
CA ARG A 44 -26.58 -8.28 -15.68
C ARG A 44 -26.78 -9.72 -15.18
N SER A 45 -26.16 -10.70 -15.84
CA SER A 45 -25.83 -11.91 -15.13
C SER A 45 -24.83 -11.44 -14.10
N SER A 46 -25.19 -11.55 -12.83
CA SER A 46 -24.22 -11.80 -11.77
C SER A 46 -23.01 -12.50 -12.38
N HIS A 47 -21.83 -11.87 -12.31
CA HIS A 47 -20.59 -12.46 -12.77
C HIS A 47 -20.49 -13.87 -12.16
N VAL A 48 -20.87 -14.90 -12.92
CA VAL A 48 -20.66 -16.28 -12.53
C VAL A 48 -19.16 -16.47 -12.72
N THR A 49 -18.45 -16.32 -11.62
CA THR A 49 -17.02 -16.55 -11.50
C THR A 49 -16.79 -18.04 -11.59
N ASP A 50 -16.89 -18.59 -12.79
CA ASP A 50 -16.43 -19.94 -13.05
C ASP A 50 -14.90 -19.91 -12.93
N HIS A 51 -14.38 -20.30 -11.75
CA HIS A 51 -12.97 -20.24 -11.36
C HIS A 51 -12.19 -21.47 -11.86
N ASP A 52 -12.47 -21.91 -13.09
CA ASP A 52 -11.78 -23.00 -13.74
C ASP A 52 -10.47 -22.52 -14.41
N GLU A 53 -9.48 -23.42 -14.53
CA GLU A 53 -8.17 -23.13 -15.17
C GLU A 53 -8.33 -22.53 -16.57
N LYS A 54 -9.31 -23.02 -17.35
CA LYS A 54 -9.63 -22.47 -18.68
C LYS A 54 -10.13 -21.03 -18.62
N SER A 55 -10.96 -20.72 -17.64
CA SER A 55 -11.47 -19.36 -17.42
C SER A 55 -10.37 -18.41 -16.95
N TYR A 56 -9.43 -18.89 -16.13
CA TYR A 56 -8.23 -18.15 -15.75
C TYR A 56 -7.35 -17.84 -16.97
N ARG A 57 -7.03 -18.87 -17.78
CA ARG A 57 -6.24 -18.68 -19.01
C ARG A 57 -6.87 -17.66 -19.94
N ALA A 58 -8.18 -17.77 -20.19
CA ALA A 58 -8.88 -16.84 -21.08
C ALA A 58 -8.87 -15.40 -20.56
N ARG A 59 -9.03 -15.18 -19.24
CA ARG A 59 -9.15 -13.82 -18.67
C ARG A 59 -7.81 -13.12 -18.49
N ASN A 60 -6.78 -13.84 -18.03
CA ASN A 60 -5.56 -13.23 -17.53
C ASN A 60 -4.35 -13.42 -18.45
N LEU A 61 -4.29 -14.53 -19.19
CA LEU A 61 -3.15 -14.82 -20.07
C LEU A 61 -3.37 -14.20 -21.45
N ALA A 62 -2.43 -13.39 -21.89
CA ALA A 62 -2.45 -12.79 -23.21
C ALA A 62 -2.07 -13.81 -24.29
N THR A 63 -2.78 -13.77 -25.42
CA THR A 63 -2.45 -14.54 -26.63
C THR A 63 -1.39 -13.83 -27.47
N ALA A 64 -1.38 -12.49 -27.44
CA ALA A 64 -0.38 -11.63 -28.05
C ALA A 64 -0.16 -10.39 -27.17
N SER A 65 1.10 -9.95 -27.09
CA SER A 65 1.53 -8.81 -26.29
C SER A 65 2.76 -8.18 -26.93
N SER A 66 2.85 -6.86 -26.91
CA SER A 66 4.04 -6.12 -27.34
C SER A 66 3.98 -4.67 -26.83
N ILE A 67 5.03 -3.89 -27.09
CA ILE A 67 5.12 -2.48 -26.70
C ILE A 67 5.27 -1.63 -27.96
N TYR A 68 4.45 -0.59 -28.04
CA TYR A 68 4.55 0.42 -29.09
C TYR A 68 5.19 1.69 -28.54
N HIS A 69 6.25 2.18 -29.21
CA HIS A 69 6.92 3.44 -28.87
C HIS A 69 6.54 4.53 -29.88
N ARG A 70 6.02 5.66 -29.38
CA ARG A 70 5.73 6.86 -30.16
C ARG A 70 7.01 7.56 -30.61
N LYS A 71 6.95 8.22 -31.78
CA LYS A 71 8.11 8.86 -32.42
C LYS A 71 8.11 10.38 -32.28
N HIS A 72 6.94 11.00 -32.18
CA HIS A 72 6.75 12.45 -32.25
C HIS A 72 6.40 13.07 -30.90
N HIS A 73 5.57 12.39 -30.11
CA HIS A 73 5.14 12.87 -28.80
C HIS A 73 5.76 12.04 -27.68
N ARG A 74 5.97 12.67 -26.51
CA ARG A 74 6.84 12.11 -25.46
C ARG A 74 6.15 11.61 -24.20
N SER A 75 4.87 11.91 -23.94
CA SER A 75 4.22 11.44 -22.71
C SER A 75 2.69 11.28 -22.85
N PRO A 76 2.15 10.05 -22.74
CA PRO A 76 2.89 8.79 -22.72
C PRO A 76 3.55 8.49 -24.07
N ARG A 77 4.76 7.94 -24.06
CA ARG A 77 5.53 7.53 -25.25
C ARG A 77 5.37 6.05 -25.53
N SER A 78 5.45 5.21 -24.50
CA SER A 78 5.46 3.75 -24.61
C SER A 78 4.15 3.16 -24.13
N PHE A 79 3.53 2.33 -24.98
CA PHE A 79 2.24 1.69 -24.69
C PHE A 79 2.38 0.18 -24.76
N LEU A 80 2.20 -0.49 -23.62
CA LEU A 80 2.07 -1.94 -23.56
C LEU A 80 0.63 -2.31 -23.95
N TRP A 81 0.50 -3.17 -24.95
CA TRP A 81 -0.80 -3.69 -25.39
C TRP A 81 -0.84 -5.22 -25.26
N ARG A 82 -2.01 -5.75 -24.88
CA ARG A 82 -2.25 -7.19 -24.70
C ARG A 82 -3.59 -7.60 -25.27
N VAL A 83 -3.67 -8.80 -25.82
CA VAL A 83 -4.90 -9.42 -26.32
C VAL A 83 -5.38 -10.46 -25.31
N LEU A 84 -6.58 -10.25 -24.75
CA LEU A 84 -7.18 -11.03 -23.64
C LEU A 84 -8.59 -11.52 -24.00
N GLU A 85 -9.18 -12.33 -23.12
CA GLU A 85 -10.56 -12.84 -23.20
C GLU A 85 -10.86 -13.52 -24.55
N ASN A 86 -10.06 -14.55 -24.91
CA ASN A 86 -10.17 -15.28 -26.18
C ASN A 86 -10.18 -14.34 -27.41
N ASP A 87 -9.20 -13.43 -27.46
CA ASP A 87 -9.03 -12.42 -28.50
C ASP A 87 -10.15 -11.37 -28.61
N THR A 88 -11.01 -11.21 -27.62
CA THR A 88 -12.09 -10.19 -27.68
C THR A 88 -11.73 -8.86 -27.02
N VAL A 89 -10.67 -8.82 -26.21
CA VAL A 89 -10.29 -7.61 -25.46
C VAL A 89 -8.87 -7.17 -25.81
N LEU A 90 -8.72 -5.91 -26.21
CA LEU A 90 -7.42 -5.25 -26.34
C LEU A 90 -7.19 -4.35 -25.11
N SER A 91 -6.27 -4.76 -24.25
CA SER A 91 -5.86 -4.02 -23.05
C SER A 91 -4.64 -3.15 -23.37
N ILE A 92 -4.69 -1.86 -23.04
CA ILE A 92 -3.63 -0.89 -23.33
C ILE A 92 -3.31 -0.09 -22.07
N ARG A 93 -2.02 0.05 -21.76
CA ARG A 93 -1.51 0.86 -20.64
C ARG A 93 -0.24 1.59 -21.01
N ALA A 94 0.02 2.72 -20.35
CA ALA A 94 1.32 3.38 -20.42
C ALA A 94 2.39 2.52 -19.73
N ALA A 95 3.57 2.47 -20.33
CA ALA A 95 4.73 1.68 -19.88
C ALA A 95 6.02 2.54 -19.81
N ASP A 96 5.88 3.86 -19.78
CA ASP A 96 7.02 4.76 -19.61
C ASP A 96 7.64 4.60 -18.22
N VAL A 97 8.98 4.54 -18.16
CA VAL A 97 9.72 4.42 -16.89
C VAL A 97 9.90 5.79 -16.24
N CYS A 98 10.28 6.80 -17.03
CA CYS A 98 10.56 8.16 -16.56
C CYS A 98 9.39 9.11 -16.80
N LYS A 99 9.18 10.03 -15.87
CA LYS A 99 8.19 11.11 -15.93
C LYS A 99 8.90 12.42 -16.27
N GLN A 100 8.36 13.16 -17.24
CA GLN A 100 8.83 14.51 -17.54
C GLN A 100 8.29 15.51 -16.51
N GLN A 101 9.14 16.46 -16.07
CA GLN A 101 8.93 17.36 -14.92
C GLN A 101 7.57 18.07 -14.80
N LYS A 102 6.83 18.24 -15.90
CA LYS A 102 5.57 19.00 -15.94
C LYS A 102 4.32 18.17 -16.20
N GLU A 103 4.46 16.89 -16.54
CA GLU A 103 3.34 16.08 -17.01
C GLU A 103 2.80 15.13 -15.95
N ALA A 104 1.48 14.99 -15.85
CA ALA A 104 0.86 14.05 -14.92
C ALA A 104 1.09 12.60 -15.36
N ASP A 105 1.23 11.71 -14.37
CA ASP A 105 1.34 10.27 -14.60
C ASP A 105 0.05 9.71 -15.24
N ALA A 106 0.18 8.60 -15.96
CA ALA A 106 -0.88 7.95 -16.73
C ALA A 106 -1.18 6.54 -16.19
N PRO A 107 -1.79 6.42 -15.00
CA PRO A 107 -1.95 5.14 -14.31
C PRO A 107 -3.12 4.27 -14.83
N LEU A 108 -3.97 4.79 -15.73
CA LEU A 108 -5.18 4.09 -16.16
C LEU A 108 -4.89 3.06 -17.26
N ILE A 109 -5.61 1.95 -17.19
CA ILE A 109 -5.57 0.84 -18.13
C ILE A 109 -6.89 0.82 -18.90
N LEU A 110 -6.82 0.81 -20.22
CA LEU A 110 -7.98 0.82 -21.10
C LEU A 110 -8.20 -0.56 -21.70
N ASN A 111 -9.33 -1.20 -21.37
CA ASN A 111 -9.72 -2.48 -21.94
C ASN A 111 -10.81 -2.26 -22.99
N LEU A 112 -10.43 -2.35 -24.26
CA LEU A 112 -11.31 -2.20 -25.42
C LEU A 112 -11.96 -3.55 -25.73
N ARG A 113 -13.27 -3.66 -25.54
CA ARG A 113 -14.03 -4.90 -25.75
C ARG A 113 -14.67 -4.91 -27.13
N PHE A 114 -14.25 -5.84 -27.97
CA PHE A 114 -14.78 -6.04 -29.31
C PHE A 114 -15.91 -7.09 -29.31
N PRO A 115 -16.94 -6.92 -30.14
CA PRO A 115 -18.04 -7.88 -30.23
C PRO A 115 -17.63 -9.22 -30.87
N THR A 116 -16.58 -9.20 -31.70
CA THR A 116 -15.99 -10.37 -32.35
C THR A 116 -14.49 -10.40 -32.08
N ALA A 117 -13.94 -11.61 -31.98
CA ALA A 117 -12.51 -11.82 -31.75
C ALA A 117 -11.65 -11.06 -32.78
N ILE A 118 -10.59 -10.41 -32.31
CA ILE A 118 -9.63 -9.67 -33.13
C ILE A 118 -8.59 -10.61 -33.71
N ARG A 119 -7.94 -10.19 -34.80
CA ARG A 119 -6.80 -10.93 -35.37
C ARG A 119 -5.51 -10.37 -34.77
N PRO A 120 -4.74 -11.13 -33.97
CA PRO A 120 -3.54 -10.61 -33.32
C PRO A 120 -2.49 -10.03 -34.29
N SER A 121 -2.34 -10.66 -35.47
CA SER A 121 -1.44 -10.20 -36.54
C SER A 121 -1.93 -8.95 -37.30
N CYS A 122 -3.14 -8.48 -37.01
CA CYS A 122 -3.78 -7.32 -37.65
C CYS A 122 -4.07 -6.19 -36.66
N ILE A 123 -3.17 -5.97 -35.71
CA ILE A 123 -3.19 -4.84 -34.77
C ILE A 123 -2.06 -3.89 -35.15
N GLY A 124 -2.35 -2.60 -35.24
CA GLY A 124 -1.39 -1.59 -35.66
C GLY A 124 -1.57 -0.27 -34.92
N PHE A 125 -0.46 0.42 -34.69
CA PHE A 125 -0.42 1.69 -33.97
C PHE A 125 0.24 2.78 -34.82
N ALA A 126 -0.24 4.01 -34.69
CA ALA A 126 0.36 5.20 -35.29
C ALA A 126 0.39 6.38 -34.32
N ASP A 127 1.43 7.18 -34.47
CA ASP A 127 1.62 8.46 -33.80
C ASP A 127 1.45 9.61 -34.83
N PRO A 128 0.29 10.30 -34.87
CA PRO A 128 0.12 11.50 -35.69
C PRO A 128 1.08 12.61 -35.28
N LYS A 129 1.58 13.38 -36.27
CA LYS A 129 2.42 14.57 -36.02
C LYS A 129 1.61 15.80 -35.63
N GLU A 130 0.38 15.90 -36.12
CA GLU A 130 -0.47 17.11 -36.02
C GLU A 130 -1.17 17.24 -34.65
N HIS A 131 -1.45 16.11 -33.99
CA HIS A 131 -2.21 16.06 -32.74
C HIS A 131 -1.59 15.05 -31.77
N ASP A 132 -1.61 15.38 -30.48
CA ASP A 132 -1.17 14.45 -29.44
C ASP A 132 -2.24 13.38 -29.17
N ALA A 133 -2.18 12.31 -29.95
CA ALA A 133 -3.07 11.16 -29.85
C ALA A 133 -2.35 9.86 -30.23
N LEU A 134 -2.87 8.73 -29.77
CA LEU A 134 -2.51 7.38 -30.19
C LEU A 134 -3.61 6.87 -31.14
N CYS A 135 -3.25 6.58 -32.39
CA CYS A 135 -4.15 5.96 -33.35
C CYS A 135 -3.94 4.44 -33.34
N ILE A 136 -5.02 3.69 -33.19
CA ILE A 136 -5.02 2.23 -33.14
C ILE A 136 -5.90 1.71 -34.26
N PHE A 137 -5.41 0.71 -34.98
CA PHE A 137 -6.09 0.04 -36.08
C PHE A 137 -6.18 -1.45 -35.79
N VAL A 138 -7.38 -2.00 -35.85
CA VAL A 138 -7.64 -3.41 -35.53
C VAL A 138 -8.55 -4.02 -36.60
N VAL A 139 -8.21 -5.20 -37.09
CA VAL A 139 -9.10 -6.00 -37.94
C VAL A 139 -9.67 -7.16 -37.14
N ASP A 140 -11.00 -7.25 -37.07
CA ASP A 140 -11.68 -8.35 -36.40
C ASP A 140 -11.92 -9.56 -37.32
N GLN A 141 -12.30 -10.71 -36.75
CA GLN A 141 -12.59 -11.92 -37.50
C GLN A 141 -13.82 -11.80 -38.43
N SER A 142 -14.68 -10.81 -38.20
CA SER A 142 -15.80 -10.47 -39.10
C SER A 142 -15.40 -9.58 -40.28
N ASN A 143 -14.09 -9.35 -40.45
CA ASN A 143 -13.53 -8.50 -41.51
C ASN A 143 -13.97 -7.04 -41.39
N GLN A 144 -14.06 -6.49 -40.19
CA GLN A 144 -14.23 -5.05 -39.98
C GLN A 144 -12.89 -4.42 -39.59
N LEU A 145 -12.60 -3.25 -40.17
CA LEU A 145 -11.47 -2.40 -39.79
C LEU A 145 -11.96 -1.35 -38.78
N HIS A 146 -11.46 -1.43 -37.56
CA HIS A 146 -11.73 -0.46 -36.50
C HIS A 146 -10.56 0.52 -36.41
N SER A 147 -10.86 1.82 -36.43
CA SER A 147 -9.92 2.93 -36.21
C SER A 147 -10.29 3.65 -34.92
N ILE A 148 -9.36 3.68 -33.96
CA ILE A 148 -9.56 4.23 -32.62
C ILE A 148 -8.52 5.32 -32.37
N THR A 149 -8.92 6.49 -31.88
CA THR A 149 -8.00 7.61 -31.59
C THR A 149 -8.09 8.01 -30.13
N LEU A 150 -7.04 7.75 -29.36
CA LEU A 150 -6.98 7.99 -27.91
C LEU A 150 -6.09 9.18 -27.58
N ARG A 151 -6.55 10.10 -26.73
CA ARG A 151 -5.71 11.20 -26.22
C ARG A 151 -5.00 10.78 -24.93
N PRO A 152 -3.86 11.39 -24.56
CA PRO A 152 -3.17 11.15 -23.30
C PRO A 152 -4.07 11.25 -22.06
N ASP A 153 -5.04 12.18 -22.05
CA ASP A 153 -5.96 12.38 -20.93
C ASP A 153 -6.81 11.15 -20.62
N HIS A 154 -7.10 10.29 -21.61
CA HIS A 154 -7.82 9.03 -21.38
C HIS A 154 -7.04 8.06 -20.47
N PHE A 155 -5.71 8.16 -20.44
CA PHE A 155 -4.85 7.35 -19.58
C PHE A 155 -4.56 8.02 -18.22
N ARG A 156 -4.94 9.30 -18.05
CA ARG A 156 -4.68 10.10 -16.83
C ARG A 156 -5.92 10.28 -15.96
N ARG A 157 -7.10 10.50 -16.54
CA ARG A 157 -8.33 10.84 -15.81
C ARG A 157 -9.50 9.95 -16.22
N ARG A 158 -10.16 9.31 -15.24
CA ARG A 158 -11.38 8.51 -15.50
C ARG A 158 -12.50 9.32 -16.14
N SER A 159 -12.66 10.58 -15.72
CA SER A 159 -13.70 11.48 -16.24
C SER A 159 -13.61 11.74 -17.75
N ALA A 160 -12.44 11.52 -18.37
CA ALA A 160 -12.29 11.63 -19.82
C ALA A 160 -12.94 10.46 -20.57
N THR A 161 -13.22 9.35 -19.89
CA THR A 161 -13.71 8.09 -20.48
C THR A 161 -15.11 7.69 -19.97
N ASP A 162 -15.61 8.35 -18.92
CA ASP A 162 -16.92 8.08 -18.29
C ASP A 162 -18.13 8.29 -19.24
N GLY A 163 -17.94 9.00 -20.36
CA GLY A 163 -18.96 9.18 -21.40
C GLY A 163 -19.05 8.06 -22.45
N GLY A 164 -18.19 7.03 -22.35
CA GLY A 164 -17.99 6.03 -23.41
C GLY A 164 -17.28 6.61 -24.65
N PHE A 165 -16.90 5.75 -25.59
CA PHE A 165 -16.36 6.23 -26.87
C PHE A 165 -17.48 6.81 -27.73
N SER A 166 -17.40 8.11 -28.02
CA SER A 166 -18.23 8.72 -29.05
C SER A 166 -17.92 8.08 -30.41
N ALA A 167 -18.85 8.19 -31.36
CA ALA A 167 -18.66 7.76 -32.74
C ALA A 167 -17.45 8.46 -33.44
N GLU A 168 -16.90 9.51 -32.84
CA GLU A 168 -15.69 10.18 -33.32
C GLU A 168 -14.41 9.48 -32.88
N ILE A 169 -14.40 8.84 -31.70
CA ILE A 169 -13.23 8.18 -31.11
C ILE A 169 -13.00 6.80 -31.72
N CYS A 170 -14.08 6.05 -32.00
CA CYS A 170 -14.01 4.74 -32.63
C CYS A 170 -14.87 4.71 -33.91
N LYS A 171 -14.22 4.40 -35.03
CA LYS A 171 -14.84 4.27 -36.35
C LYS A 171 -14.62 2.87 -36.88
N SER A 172 -15.71 2.12 -37.08
CA SER A 172 -15.67 0.85 -37.81
C SER A 172 -15.86 1.11 -39.31
N TYR A 173 -15.27 0.27 -40.14
CA TYR A 173 -15.42 0.31 -41.58
C TYR A 173 -15.38 -1.13 -42.10
N ALA A 174 -16.21 -1.45 -43.10
CA ALA A 174 -16.25 -2.75 -43.74
C ALA A 174 -15.63 -2.65 -45.15
N PRO A 175 -14.33 -2.93 -45.34
CA PRO A 175 -13.69 -2.85 -46.64
C PRO A 175 -14.31 -3.81 -47.65
N PRO A 176 -14.80 -3.36 -48.83
CA PRO A 176 -15.22 -4.24 -49.90
C PRO A 176 -14.13 -5.23 -50.33
N GLY A 177 -12.85 -4.83 -50.23
CA GLY A 177 -11.72 -5.71 -50.52
C GLY A 177 -11.64 -6.98 -49.66
N PHE A 178 -12.30 -7.01 -48.50
CA PHE A 178 -12.36 -8.20 -47.64
C PHE A 178 -13.48 -9.19 -47.99
N GLY A 179 -14.35 -8.85 -48.94
CA GLY A 179 -15.44 -9.73 -49.37
C GLY A 179 -14.96 -11.02 -50.05
N PHE A 180 -13.80 -10.97 -50.70
CA PHE A 180 -13.24 -12.10 -51.47
C PHE A 180 -11.77 -12.42 -51.13
N LYS A 181 -11.08 -11.55 -50.39
CA LYS A 181 -9.72 -11.80 -49.91
C LYS A 181 -9.67 -11.76 -48.38
N HIS A 182 -8.97 -12.72 -47.80
CA HIS A 182 -8.77 -12.77 -46.35
C HIS A 182 -7.51 -11.99 -45.93
N PRO A 183 -7.62 -11.07 -44.95
CA PRO A 183 -6.49 -10.34 -44.41
C PRO A 183 -5.63 -11.25 -43.53
N HIS A 184 -4.32 -11.09 -43.61
CA HIS A 184 -3.36 -11.85 -42.82
C HIS A 184 -2.54 -10.96 -41.87
N ARG A 185 -1.96 -9.85 -42.35
CA ARG A 185 -1.22 -8.89 -41.50
C ARG A 185 -1.53 -7.45 -41.80
N LEU A 186 -1.49 -6.62 -40.77
CA LEU A 186 -1.66 -5.17 -40.85
C LEU A 186 -0.31 -4.48 -40.62
N VAL A 187 0.03 -3.55 -41.51
CA VAL A 187 1.19 -2.67 -41.37
C VAL A 187 0.73 -1.23 -41.48
N VAL A 188 1.13 -0.41 -40.51
CA VAL A 188 0.77 1.01 -40.46
C VAL A 188 1.92 1.83 -41.01
N VAL A 189 1.68 2.58 -42.10
CA VAL A 189 2.69 3.45 -42.70
C VAL A 189 2.73 4.79 -41.98
N ASN A 190 1.55 5.37 -41.81
CA ASN A 190 1.27 6.61 -41.11
C ASN A 190 -0.23 6.60 -40.71
N PRO A 191 -0.73 7.55 -39.91
CA PRO A 191 -2.13 7.56 -39.47
C PRO A 191 -3.16 7.60 -40.61
N ASP A 192 -2.75 8.05 -41.80
CA ASP A 192 -3.61 8.19 -42.98
C ASP A 192 -3.42 7.05 -43.99
N GLN A 193 -2.46 6.15 -43.78
CA GLN A 193 -2.11 5.12 -44.74
C GLN A 193 -1.79 3.79 -44.06
N LEU A 194 -2.57 2.77 -44.43
CA LEU A 194 -2.46 1.41 -43.90
C LEU A 194 -2.24 0.44 -45.05
N ILE A 195 -1.54 -0.67 -44.77
CA ILE A 195 -1.35 -1.76 -45.73
C ILE A 195 -1.76 -3.05 -45.04
N ILE A 196 -2.54 -3.86 -45.75
CA ILE A 196 -2.94 -5.19 -45.29
C ILE A 196 -2.47 -6.23 -46.29
N THR A 197 -1.71 -7.21 -45.82
CA THR A 197 -1.32 -8.35 -46.65
C THR A 197 -2.43 -9.39 -46.66
N MET A 198 -2.62 -10.04 -47.79
CA MET A 198 -3.72 -10.97 -48.02
C MET A 198 -3.22 -12.40 -48.17
N HIS A 199 -4.11 -13.38 -48.00
CA HIS A 199 -3.80 -14.81 -48.14
C HIS A 199 -3.26 -15.24 -49.53
N ASP A 200 -3.46 -14.42 -50.56
CA ASP A 200 -3.01 -14.65 -51.95
C ASP A 200 -1.67 -13.96 -52.28
N GLY A 201 -0.99 -13.38 -51.28
CA GLY A 201 0.24 -12.61 -51.47
C GLY A 201 0.03 -11.19 -51.96
N GLY A 202 -1.19 -10.79 -52.30
CA GLY A 202 -1.50 -9.40 -52.62
C GLY A 202 -1.42 -8.49 -51.39
N ILE A 203 -1.32 -7.18 -51.65
CA ILE A 203 -1.41 -6.14 -50.63
C ILE A 203 -2.59 -5.21 -50.93
N LEU A 204 -3.30 -4.82 -49.89
CA LEU A 204 -4.40 -3.86 -49.93
C LEU A 204 -3.95 -2.59 -49.21
N ARG A 205 -3.81 -1.49 -49.95
CA ARG A 205 -3.48 -0.17 -49.42
C ARG A 205 -4.76 0.60 -49.12
N PHE A 206 -4.83 1.15 -47.92
CA PHE A 206 -5.85 2.10 -47.50
C PHE A 206 -5.24 3.49 -47.40
N GLU A 207 -5.92 4.49 -47.95
CA GLU A 207 -5.55 5.90 -47.85
C GLU A 207 -6.73 6.72 -47.35
N ARG A 208 -6.53 7.54 -46.33
CA ARG A 208 -7.62 8.29 -45.68
C ARG A 208 -8.10 9.43 -46.58
N ASN A 209 -9.41 9.51 -46.81
CA ASN A 209 -9.99 10.59 -47.61
C ASN A 209 -10.02 11.91 -46.79
N ARG A 210 -9.30 12.95 -47.25
CA ARG A 210 -9.22 14.28 -46.61
C ARG A 210 -10.10 15.37 -47.29
N SER A 211 -10.78 15.09 -48.40
CA SER A 211 -11.54 16.10 -49.17
C SER A 211 -12.94 16.40 -48.57
N GLN A 212 -13.44 17.63 -48.79
CA GLN A 212 -14.81 18.07 -48.47
C GLN A 212 -15.91 17.31 -49.23
N GLU A 213 -15.56 16.38 -50.13
CA GLU A 213 -16.45 15.45 -50.84
C GLU A 213 -16.76 14.19 -49.99
N ALA A 214 -16.53 14.22 -48.67
CA ALA A 214 -16.92 13.19 -47.72
C ALA A 214 -18.44 13.12 -47.49
N THR A 215 -19.26 13.41 -48.50
CA THR A 215 -20.72 13.34 -48.47
C THR A 215 -21.27 11.91 -48.50
N ASP A 216 -20.44 10.90 -48.78
CA ASP A 216 -20.86 9.49 -48.92
C ASP A 216 -20.36 8.51 -47.83
N GLY A 217 -19.82 9.00 -46.71
CA GLY A 217 -19.56 8.14 -45.55
C GLY A 217 -18.48 7.05 -45.71
N VAL A 218 -17.66 7.09 -46.77
CA VAL A 218 -16.53 6.15 -47.00
C VAL A 218 -15.21 6.78 -46.52
N PRO A 219 -14.66 6.36 -45.36
CA PRO A 219 -13.48 6.98 -44.76
C PRO A 219 -12.14 6.64 -45.43
N TRP A 220 -12.07 5.53 -46.18
CA TRP A 220 -10.84 5.01 -46.77
C TRP A 220 -10.97 4.78 -48.29
N LYS A 221 -9.94 5.18 -49.04
CA LYS A 221 -9.72 4.81 -50.42
C LYS A 221 -8.88 3.52 -50.47
N GLU A 222 -9.42 2.49 -51.09
CA GLU A 222 -8.79 1.17 -51.24
C GLU A 222 -8.04 1.04 -52.57
N THR A 223 -6.85 0.46 -52.55
CA THR A 223 -6.09 0.10 -53.77
C THR A 223 -5.46 -1.27 -53.60
N ILE A 224 -5.78 -2.19 -54.53
CA ILE A 224 -5.31 -3.58 -54.50
C ILE A 224 -4.10 -3.71 -55.42
N TYR A 225 -3.02 -4.26 -54.89
CA TYR A 225 -1.85 -4.67 -55.67
C TYR A 225 -1.65 -6.19 -55.54
N ASN A 226 -1.39 -6.86 -56.66
CA ASN A 226 -1.12 -8.30 -56.70
C ASN A 226 0.34 -8.54 -57.08
N VAL A 227 0.94 -9.63 -56.59
CA VAL A 227 2.31 -10.07 -56.89
C VAL A 227 2.48 -10.39 -58.38
N ALA A 228 1.43 -10.93 -58.98
CA ALA A 228 1.33 -11.20 -60.40
C ALA A 228 0.70 -9.99 -61.10
N GLY A 229 1.38 -9.45 -62.13
CA GLY A 229 0.73 -8.57 -63.09
C GLY A 229 -0.53 -9.25 -63.66
N TRP A 230 -1.52 -8.46 -64.06
CA TRP A 230 -2.87 -8.91 -64.45
C TRP A 230 -2.92 -10.13 -65.40
N SER A 231 -1.86 -10.35 -66.21
CA SER A 231 -1.71 -11.48 -67.13
C SER A 231 -1.44 -12.85 -66.50
N GLN A 232 -0.89 -12.90 -65.27
CA GLN A 232 -0.66 -14.17 -64.55
C GLN A 232 -1.83 -14.55 -63.63
N SER A 233 -2.59 -13.57 -63.13
CA SER A 233 -3.79 -13.82 -62.30
C SER A 233 -4.92 -14.52 -63.07
N LEU A 234 -5.01 -14.33 -64.39
CA LEU A 234 -5.95 -15.04 -65.27
C LEU A 234 -5.59 -16.52 -65.48
N ARG A 235 -4.34 -16.95 -65.22
CA ARG A 235 -3.96 -18.37 -65.31
C ARG A 235 -4.44 -19.19 -64.11
N GLY A 236 -4.72 -18.56 -62.97
CA GLY A 236 -5.30 -19.21 -61.78
C GLY A 236 -6.77 -19.61 -61.91
N LEU A 237 -7.46 -19.13 -62.95
CA LEU A 237 -8.85 -19.53 -63.30
C LEU A 237 -8.90 -20.87 -64.08
N VAL A 238 -7.76 -21.46 -64.43
CA VAL A 238 -7.69 -22.78 -65.06
C VAL A 238 -7.54 -23.86 -63.98
N PRO A 239 -8.48 -24.82 -63.85
CA PRO A 239 -8.50 -25.81 -62.75
C PRO A 239 -7.27 -26.74 -62.65
N PHE A 240 -6.41 -26.77 -63.67
CA PHE A 240 -5.32 -27.73 -63.81
C PHE A 240 -3.94 -27.21 -63.35
N GLN A 241 -3.81 -25.93 -63.00
CA GLN A 241 -2.57 -25.35 -62.46
C GLN A 241 -2.87 -24.51 -61.22
N ARG A 242 -3.25 -25.17 -60.11
CA ARG A 242 -3.31 -24.49 -58.81
C ARG A 242 -1.88 -24.21 -58.32
N ASN A 243 -1.62 -22.96 -57.92
CA ASN A 243 -0.41 -22.59 -57.21
C ASN A 243 -0.29 -23.43 -55.92
N PRO A 244 0.93 -23.77 -55.48
CA PRO A 244 1.11 -24.44 -54.20
C PRO A 244 0.59 -23.56 -53.05
N THR A 245 -0.16 -24.17 -52.12
CA THR A 245 -0.75 -23.50 -50.97
C THR A 245 -0.46 -24.24 -49.67
N VAL A 246 -0.33 -23.52 -48.56
CA VAL A 246 -0.23 -24.06 -47.19
C VAL A 246 -1.55 -23.81 -46.46
N ARG A 247 -2.07 -24.81 -45.75
CA ARG A 247 -3.30 -24.66 -44.97
C ARG A 247 -2.98 -23.99 -43.64
N TYR A 248 -3.64 -22.88 -43.34
CA TYR A 248 -3.54 -22.15 -42.07
C TYR A 248 -4.95 -21.82 -41.57
N ASP A 249 -5.25 -22.24 -40.35
CA ASP A 249 -6.61 -22.23 -39.80
C ASP A 249 -7.65 -22.87 -40.74
N LYS A 250 -8.57 -22.04 -41.25
CA LYS A 250 -9.67 -22.42 -42.15
C LYS A 250 -9.40 -22.00 -43.61
N ILE A 251 -8.21 -21.48 -43.92
CA ILE A 251 -7.89 -20.85 -45.20
C ILE A 251 -6.64 -21.51 -45.82
N ASN A 252 -6.60 -21.59 -47.15
CA ASN A 252 -5.39 -21.99 -47.88
C ASN A 252 -4.62 -20.74 -48.30
N MET A 253 -3.39 -20.59 -47.80
CA MET A 253 -2.51 -19.47 -48.10
C MET A 253 -1.59 -19.80 -49.28
N GLU A 254 -1.47 -18.91 -50.25
CA GLU A 254 -0.50 -19.06 -51.35
C GLU A 254 0.92 -18.88 -50.83
N LEU A 255 1.90 -19.56 -51.45
CA LEU A 255 3.31 -19.43 -51.04
C LEU A 255 3.87 -17.99 -51.18
N THR A 256 3.22 -17.13 -51.97
CA THR A 256 3.54 -15.70 -52.10
C THR A 256 3.02 -14.85 -50.95
N ALA A 257 2.19 -15.40 -50.05
CA ALA A 257 1.69 -14.71 -48.86
C ALA A 257 2.84 -14.26 -47.96
N ALA A 258 2.74 -13.05 -47.41
CA ALA A 258 3.75 -12.50 -46.54
C ALA A 258 3.65 -13.12 -45.14
N ALA A 259 4.66 -13.88 -44.73
CA ALA A 259 4.81 -14.40 -43.37
C ALA A 259 5.20 -13.28 -42.39
N SER A 260 6.11 -12.40 -42.77
CA SER A 260 6.54 -11.26 -41.95
C SER A 260 6.67 -10.00 -42.79
N THR A 261 6.43 -8.85 -42.17
CA THR A 261 6.38 -7.56 -42.86
C THR A 261 7.04 -6.47 -42.03
N ALA A 262 7.84 -5.63 -42.67
CA ALA A 262 8.41 -4.44 -42.06
C ALA A 262 8.35 -3.26 -43.05
N ILE A 263 8.23 -2.04 -42.53
CA ILE A 263 8.13 -0.83 -43.36
C ILE A 263 9.15 0.20 -42.93
N THR A 264 9.73 0.89 -43.91
CA THR A 264 10.63 2.02 -43.67
C THR A 264 10.45 3.09 -44.73
N SER A 265 10.72 4.34 -44.37
CA SER A 265 10.91 5.44 -45.33
C SER A 265 12.37 5.61 -45.73
N MET A 266 13.32 4.92 -45.09
CA MET A 266 14.77 5.11 -45.21
C MET A 266 15.19 6.58 -45.04
N GLY A 267 14.44 7.36 -44.27
CA GLY A 267 14.66 8.80 -44.11
C GLY A 267 14.34 9.66 -45.34
N LEU A 268 13.74 9.09 -46.39
CA LEU A 268 13.34 9.82 -47.60
C LEU A 268 11.96 10.47 -47.40
N ALA A 269 11.85 11.74 -47.78
CA ALA A 269 10.55 12.43 -47.78
C ALA A 269 9.65 11.87 -48.90
N ASN A 270 8.43 11.46 -48.54
CA ASN A 270 7.39 10.96 -49.45
C ASN A 270 7.69 9.61 -50.16
N ALA A 271 8.62 8.81 -49.63
CA ALA A 271 8.81 7.43 -50.06
C ALA A 271 8.59 6.47 -48.87
N ALA A 272 7.91 5.35 -49.13
CA ALA A 272 7.74 4.28 -48.16
C ALA A 272 7.94 2.94 -48.87
N PHE A 273 8.72 2.07 -48.25
CA PHE A 273 9.09 0.77 -48.80
C PHE A 273 8.65 -0.31 -47.84
N LEU A 274 7.84 -1.24 -48.35
CA LEU A 274 7.36 -2.39 -47.61
C LEU A 274 8.23 -3.60 -47.94
N PHE A 275 8.87 -4.16 -46.92
CA PHE A 275 9.62 -5.40 -47.01
C PHE A 275 8.73 -6.54 -46.53
N THR A 276 8.63 -7.60 -47.35
CA THR A 276 7.82 -8.78 -47.02
C THR A 276 8.67 -10.03 -47.17
N VAL A 277 8.81 -10.81 -46.09
CA VAL A 277 9.30 -12.19 -46.14
C VAL A 277 8.10 -13.09 -46.37
N CYS A 278 8.09 -13.84 -47.46
CA CYS A 278 6.94 -14.63 -47.90
C CYS A 278 7.12 -16.12 -47.58
N LEU A 279 6.04 -16.91 -47.65
CA LEU A 279 6.06 -18.34 -47.34
C LEU A 279 6.99 -19.16 -48.26
N ASP A 280 7.31 -18.64 -49.45
CA ASP A 280 8.30 -19.18 -50.40
C ASP A 280 9.77 -18.87 -50.05
N HIS A 281 10.05 -18.41 -48.82
CA HIS A 281 11.38 -18.06 -48.32
C HIS A 281 12.05 -16.91 -49.11
N ARG A 282 11.27 -16.07 -49.77
CA ARG A 282 11.79 -14.89 -50.49
C ARG A 282 11.44 -13.59 -49.79
N MET A 283 12.40 -12.67 -49.77
CA MET A 283 12.19 -11.27 -49.45
C MET A 283 11.78 -10.52 -50.70
N ARG A 284 10.67 -9.79 -50.62
CA ARG A 284 10.21 -8.86 -51.65
C ARG A 284 10.18 -7.45 -51.08
N VAL A 285 10.60 -6.47 -51.89
CA VAL A 285 10.57 -5.05 -51.51
C VAL A 285 9.61 -4.32 -52.43
N TRP A 286 8.58 -3.71 -51.86
CA TRP A 286 7.53 -3.00 -52.56
C TRP A 286 7.69 -1.50 -52.39
N ASP A 287 7.53 -0.73 -53.46
CA ASP A 287 7.24 0.69 -53.35
C ASP A 287 5.76 0.86 -52.98
N VAL A 288 5.48 1.40 -51.80
CA VAL A 288 4.13 1.59 -51.28
C VAL A 288 3.32 2.58 -52.15
N ARG A 289 4.00 3.51 -52.83
CA ARG A 289 3.34 4.51 -53.67
C ARG A 289 2.79 3.89 -54.95
N THR A 290 3.61 3.10 -55.65
CA THR A 290 3.30 2.52 -56.96
C THR A 290 2.77 1.09 -56.88
N GLY A 291 2.96 0.40 -55.74
CA GLY A 291 2.64 -1.01 -55.56
C GLY A 291 3.52 -1.96 -56.38
N GLN A 292 4.64 -1.48 -56.93
CA GLN A 292 5.56 -2.30 -57.72
C GLN A 292 6.58 -3.01 -56.83
N ILE A 293 6.94 -4.23 -57.20
CA ILE A 293 8.01 -5.00 -56.57
C ILE A 293 9.34 -4.55 -57.18
N MET A 294 10.20 -3.97 -56.35
CA MET A 294 11.51 -3.44 -56.73
C MET A 294 12.63 -4.46 -56.59
N TYR A 295 12.49 -5.40 -55.67
CA TYR A 295 13.48 -6.45 -55.41
C TYR A 295 12.79 -7.76 -55.04
N THR A 296 13.36 -8.88 -55.46
CA THR A 296 12.99 -10.24 -55.04
C THR A 296 14.26 -11.07 -54.93
N GLY A 297 14.49 -11.67 -53.77
CA GLY A 297 15.64 -12.53 -53.51
C GLY A 297 15.35 -13.54 -52.40
N ASP A 298 16.16 -14.59 -52.33
CA ASP A 298 16.13 -15.56 -51.21
C ASP A 298 16.70 -14.93 -49.94
N ILE A 299 16.09 -15.17 -48.76
CA ILE A 299 16.53 -14.54 -47.50
C ILE A 299 17.90 -15.02 -46.99
N LEU A 300 18.49 -16.05 -47.59
CA LEU A 300 19.88 -16.48 -47.34
C LEU A 300 20.80 -16.24 -48.53
N ASN A 301 20.34 -15.52 -49.56
CA ASN A 301 21.09 -15.29 -50.81
C ASN A 301 21.48 -16.60 -51.54
N ALA A 302 20.76 -17.70 -51.28
CA ALA A 302 21.05 -19.01 -51.86
C ALA A 302 20.40 -19.16 -53.25
N LYS A 303 21.12 -19.77 -54.19
CA LYS A 303 20.55 -20.17 -55.50
C LYS A 303 19.78 -21.48 -55.33
N ARG A 304 18.46 -21.43 -55.43
CA ARG A 304 17.58 -22.59 -55.23
C ARG A 304 16.89 -23.03 -56.52
N ASP A 305 16.77 -24.34 -56.70
CA ASP A 305 16.08 -24.92 -57.83
C ASP A 305 14.55 -24.73 -57.71
N PRO A 306 13.86 -24.25 -58.76
CA PRO A 306 12.41 -24.03 -58.74
C PRO A 306 11.54 -25.26 -58.45
N HIS A 307 12.10 -26.47 -58.60
CA HIS A 307 11.40 -27.73 -58.33
C HIS A 307 11.41 -28.12 -56.84
N GLU A 308 12.26 -27.49 -56.01
CA GLU A 308 12.38 -27.79 -54.57
C GLU A 308 11.66 -26.78 -53.66
N VAL A 309 10.85 -25.87 -54.22
CA VAL A 309 10.14 -24.81 -53.47
C VAL A 309 9.26 -25.38 -52.34
N GLY A 310 8.78 -26.62 -52.47
CA GLY A 310 8.02 -27.31 -51.43
C GLY A 310 8.81 -27.66 -50.16
N ARG A 311 10.13 -27.79 -50.22
CA ARG A 311 10.99 -28.09 -49.05
C ARG A 311 11.32 -26.86 -48.21
N TRP A 312 11.20 -25.68 -48.81
CA TRP A 312 11.63 -24.43 -48.21
C TRP A 312 10.43 -23.53 -47.89
N GLN A 313 9.51 -24.05 -47.08
CA GLN A 313 8.28 -23.35 -46.69
C GLN A 313 8.39 -22.81 -45.28
N ILE A 314 8.04 -21.55 -45.11
CA ILE A 314 7.92 -20.90 -43.80
C ILE A 314 6.49 -21.12 -43.29
N ASP A 315 6.34 -21.37 -41.99
CA ASP A 315 5.03 -21.49 -41.35
C ASP A 315 4.32 -20.11 -41.30
N PRO A 316 3.05 -19.99 -41.74
CA PRO A 316 2.30 -18.74 -41.69
C PRO A 316 2.12 -18.11 -40.29
N SER A 317 2.26 -18.91 -39.22
CA SER A 317 2.20 -18.43 -37.83
C SER A 317 3.41 -17.57 -37.42
N GLN A 318 4.52 -17.62 -38.17
CA GLN A 318 5.77 -16.96 -37.80
C GLN A 318 5.68 -15.44 -37.83
N GLY A 319 5.85 -14.79 -36.68
CA GLY A 319 5.59 -13.37 -36.44
C GLY A 319 6.64 -12.41 -36.98
N ASN A 320 7.90 -12.62 -36.61
CA ASN A 320 8.98 -11.67 -36.83
C ASN A 320 10.19 -12.35 -37.48
N LEU A 321 10.32 -12.17 -38.80
CA LEU A 321 11.42 -12.72 -39.61
C LEU A 321 12.29 -11.63 -40.24
N ILE A 322 11.93 -10.35 -40.05
CA ILE A 322 12.61 -9.21 -40.66
C ILE A 322 12.56 -7.99 -39.74
N GLN A 323 13.72 -7.39 -39.49
CA GLN A 323 13.89 -6.16 -38.73
C GLN A 323 14.67 -5.14 -39.57
N ILE A 324 14.34 -3.86 -39.42
CA ILE A 324 14.93 -2.77 -40.21
C ILE A 324 15.49 -1.70 -39.27
N LEU A 325 16.75 -1.32 -39.49
CA LEU A 325 17.42 -0.20 -38.85
C LEU A 325 17.75 0.87 -39.89
N ASP A 326 17.23 2.07 -39.72
CA ASP A 326 17.53 3.19 -40.59
C ASP A 326 18.90 3.79 -40.22
N ASN A 327 19.85 3.76 -41.15
CA ASN A 327 21.26 4.13 -40.92
C ASN A 327 21.67 5.46 -41.57
N GLY A 328 20.72 6.18 -42.18
CA GLY A 328 20.93 7.48 -42.81
C GLY A 328 19.97 7.74 -43.95
N HIS A 329 20.10 8.90 -44.61
CA HIS A 329 19.25 9.28 -45.74
C HIS A 329 19.43 8.30 -46.91
N GLY A 330 18.34 7.61 -47.27
CA GLY A 330 18.32 6.60 -48.33
C GLY A 330 19.08 5.31 -48.01
N GLN A 331 19.42 5.02 -46.75
CA GLN A 331 20.14 3.78 -46.38
C GLN A 331 19.54 3.13 -45.13
N CYS A 332 19.32 1.82 -45.18
CA CYS A 332 18.95 1.03 -44.02
C CYS A 332 19.70 -0.31 -43.98
N LEU A 333 19.84 -0.86 -42.78
CA LEU A 333 20.28 -2.22 -42.52
C LEU A 333 19.03 -3.07 -42.29
N VAL A 334 18.90 -4.16 -43.04
CA VAL A 334 17.80 -5.11 -42.91
C VAL A 334 18.38 -6.42 -42.40
N VAL A 335 17.77 -6.98 -41.37
CA VAL A 335 18.16 -8.26 -40.79
C VAL A 335 17.03 -9.26 -41.02
N THR A 336 17.33 -10.39 -41.64
CA THR A 336 16.37 -11.46 -41.89
C THR A 336 16.76 -12.72 -41.14
N PHE A 337 15.76 -13.46 -40.67
CA PHE A 337 15.94 -14.77 -40.04
C PHE A 337 15.23 -15.85 -40.85
N SER A 338 15.96 -16.92 -41.20
CA SER A 338 15.38 -18.14 -41.76
C SER A 338 15.10 -19.13 -40.64
N PRO A 339 13.85 -19.57 -40.42
CA PRO A 339 13.52 -20.59 -39.44
C PRO A 339 13.82 -22.02 -39.93
N ILE A 340 14.30 -22.18 -41.16
CA ILE A 340 14.51 -23.50 -41.79
C ILE A 340 15.88 -24.06 -41.40
N GLY A 341 15.92 -25.34 -41.03
CA GLY A 341 17.16 -26.01 -40.60
C GLY A 341 17.54 -25.65 -39.17
N ALA A 342 18.80 -25.26 -38.95
CA ALA A 342 19.29 -24.85 -37.63
C ALA A 342 18.94 -23.39 -37.25
N GLY A 343 18.30 -22.64 -38.16
CA GLY A 343 18.09 -21.21 -38.03
C GLY A 343 19.32 -20.42 -38.51
N GLU A 344 19.13 -19.42 -39.37
CA GLU A 344 20.24 -18.60 -39.87
C GLU A 344 19.83 -17.13 -40.03
N PHE A 345 20.68 -16.22 -39.54
CA PHE A 345 20.53 -14.78 -39.73
C PHE A 345 21.27 -14.27 -40.97
N LYS A 346 20.74 -13.22 -41.60
CA LYS A 346 21.41 -12.53 -42.70
C LYS A 346 21.26 -11.01 -42.57
N PHE A 347 22.32 -10.29 -42.90
CA PHE A 347 22.38 -8.83 -42.82
C PHE A 347 22.48 -8.25 -44.23
N TRP A 348 21.57 -7.33 -44.55
CA TRP A 348 21.45 -6.72 -45.85
C TRP A 348 21.62 -5.21 -45.75
N LYS A 349 22.53 -4.64 -46.53
CA LYS A 349 22.63 -3.20 -46.70
C LYS A 349 21.77 -2.77 -47.88
N VAL A 350 20.75 -1.99 -47.59
CA VAL A 350 19.82 -1.48 -48.60
C VAL A 350 20.06 0.00 -48.83
N LYS A 351 20.21 0.39 -50.09
CA LYS A 351 20.33 1.79 -50.50
C LYS A 351 19.22 2.14 -51.49
N ALA A 352 18.49 3.20 -51.22
CA ALA A 352 17.49 3.77 -52.12
C ALA A 352 17.98 5.12 -52.66
N ASN A 353 17.81 5.32 -53.96
CA ASN A 353 18.03 6.61 -54.60
C ASN A 353 16.73 7.42 -54.65
N ASP A 354 16.82 8.75 -54.75
CA ASP A 354 15.66 9.65 -54.86
C ASP A 354 14.76 9.36 -56.08
N GLN A 355 15.29 8.68 -57.10
CA GLN A 355 14.56 8.22 -58.29
C GLN A 355 13.72 6.95 -58.06
N GLY A 356 13.76 6.38 -56.85
CA GLY A 356 12.98 5.18 -56.49
C GLY A 356 13.57 3.88 -57.02
N SER A 357 14.90 3.76 -57.15
CA SER A 357 15.59 2.48 -57.38
C SER A 357 16.22 1.99 -56.08
N ILE A 358 16.10 0.68 -55.77
CA ILE A 358 16.70 0.06 -54.58
C ILE A 358 17.83 -0.88 -54.98
N HIS A 359 18.95 -0.77 -54.26
CA HIS A 359 20.05 -1.73 -54.30
C HIS A 359 20.13 -2.48 -52.97
N VAL A 360 19.99 -3.81 -53.01
CA VAL A 360 20.11 -4.70 -51.85
C VAL A 360 21.43 -5.47 -51.96
N ALA A 361 22.30 -5.32 -50.97
CA ALA A 361 23.59 -6.00 -50.90
C ALA A 361 23.71 -6.85 -49.62
N ASP A 362 24.27 -8.04 -49.74
CA ASP A 362 24.61 -8.90 -48.61
C ASP A 362 25.87 -8.37 -47.90
N CYS A 363 25.79 -8.15 -46.59
CA CYS A 363 26.92 -7.68 -45.78
C CYS A 363 27.97 -8.76 -45.54
N PHE A 364 27.57 -10.04 -45.50
CA PHE A 364 28.41 -11.18 -45.14
C PHE A 364 28.14 -12.37 -46.09
N PRO A 365 28.55 -12.29 -47.36
CA PRO A 365 28.22 -13.31 -48.36
C PRO A 365 28.87 -14.67 -48.10
N GLU A 366 30.06 -14.70 -47.50
CA GLU A 366 30.82 -15.94 -47.25
C GLU A 366 30.60 -16.52 -45.85
N ALA A 367 29.87 -15.84 -44.97
CA ALA A 367 29.64 -16.27 -43.59
C ALA A 367 28.20 -16.71 -43.36
N SER A 368 28.03 -17.83 -42.65
CA SER A 368 26.74 -18.29 -42.13
C SER A 368 26.59 -17.91 -40.65
N LEU A 369 25.51 -17.22 -40.33
CA LEU A 369 25.23 -16.75 -38.97
C LEU A 369 24.22 -17.67 -38.31
N ILE A 370 24.69 -18.83 -37.90
CA ILE A 370 23.89 -19.79 -37.14
C ILE A 370 23.99 -19.40 -35.66
N PRO A 371 22.88 -19.00 -35.02
CA PRO A 371 22.90 -18.64 -33.60
C PRO A 371 23.12 -19.90 -32.76
N ALA A 372 23.97 -19.83 -31.74
CA ALA A 372 24.24 -20.95 -30.86
C ALA A 372 23.05 -21.16 -29.92
N SER A 373 22.47 -22.37 -29.91
CA SER A 373 21.38 -22.66 -28.97
C SER A 373 21.87 -22.54 -27.52
N PRO A 374 21.03 -22.05 -26.59
CA PRO A 374 21.46 -21.87 -25.19
C PRO A 374 21.88 -23.16 -24.47
N SER A 375 21.38 -24.32 -24.92
CA SER A 375 21.77 -25.64 -24.45
C SER A 375 21.74 -26.59 -25.65
N SER A 376 22.63 -27.60 -25.64
CA SER A 376 22.66 -28.67 -26.64
C SER A 376 21.73 -29.84 -26.30
N LEU A 377 21.25 -29.92 -25.05
CA LEU A 377 20.41 -31.04 -24.57
C LEU A 377 18.93 -30.85 -24.89
N ASP A 378 18.47 -29.59 -24.92
CA ASP A 378 17.07 -29.22 -25.12
C ASP A 378 16.83 -28.64 -26.51
N VAL A 379 15.61 -28.83 -27.03
CA VAL A 379 15.17 -28.24 -28.30
C VAL A 379 14.71 -26.81 -28.05
N TRP A 380 15.55 -25.84 -28.39
CA TRP A 380 15.23 -24.41 -28.35
C TRP A 380 14.78 -23.92 -29.73
N THR A 381 13.73 -23.11 -29.75
CA THR A 381 13.24 -22.43 -30.96
C THR A 381 13.43 -20.94 -30.82
N LEU A 382 13.89 -20.25 -31.88
CA LEU A 382 13.94 -18.79 -31.88
C LEU A 382 12.51 -18.26 -32.02
N ALA A 383 11.99 -17.61 -30.99
CA ALA A 383 10.63 -17.09 -30.95
C ALA A 383 10.53 -15.67 -31.50
N ASP A 384 11.51 -14.81 -31.17
CA ASP A 384 11.52 -13.41 -31.59
C ASP A 384 12.96 -12.86 -31.64
N PHE A 385 13.19 -11.76 -32.35
CA PHE A 385 14.48 -11.06 -32.35
C PHE A 385 14.34 -9.55 -32.57
N GLY A 386 15.24 -8.79 -31.97
CA GLY A 386 15.31 -7.34 -32.08
C GLY A 386 16.71 -6.89 -32.47
N VAL A 387 16.83 -5.71 -33.07
CA VAL A 387 18.12 -5.14 -33.47
C VAL A 387 18.20 -3.70 -33.00
N ALA A 388 19.34 -3.29 -32.45
CA ALA A 388 19.62 -1.92 -32.04
C ALA A 388 20.87 -1.39 -32.76
N GLN A 389 20.93 -0.09 -33.03
CA GLN A 389 22.14 0.54 -33.56
C GLN A 389 22.93 1.17 -32.40
N GLN A 390 24.17 0.74 -32.19
CA GLN A 390 25.11 1.33 -31.22
C GLN A 390 26.31 1.98 -31.92
N ALA A 391 27.14 2.69 -31.14
CA ALA A 391 28.38 3.30 -31.62
C ALA A 391 29.39 2.27 -32.18
N ASP A 392 29.46 1.08 -31.58
CA ASP A 392 30.39 0.00 -31.95
C ASP A 392 29.90 -0.89 -33.11
N GLY A 393 28.66 -0.69 -33.56
CA GLY A 393 27.99 -1.50 -34.58
C GLY A 393 26.58 -1.93 -34.17
N PRO A 394 25.87 -2.67 -35.03
CA PRO A 394 24.53 -3.17 -34.71
C PRO A 394 24.60 -4.29 -33.65
N GLU A 395 23.65 -4.26 -32.74
CA GLU A 395 23.41 -5.28 -31.73
C GLU A 395 22.21 -6.14 -32.12
N LEU A 396 22.39 -7.46 -32.09
CA LEU A 396 21.33 -8.43 -32.30
C LEU A 396 20.90 -9.02 -30.96
N TRP A 397 19.61 -8.96 -30.67
CA TRP A 397 18.99 -9.58 -29.50
C TRP A 397 18.08 -10.73 -29.97
N ALA A 398 18.26 -11.91 -29.40
CA ALA A 398 17.56 -13.13 -29.78
C ALA A 398 16.79 -13.69 -28.58
N LEU A 399 15.49 -13.97 -28.75
CA LEU A 399 14.63 -14.62 -27.77
C LEU A 399 14.43 -16.08 -28.16
N TRP A 400 14.92 -16.97 -27.31
CA TRP A 400 14.76 -18.41 -27.43
C TRP A 400 13.65 -18.91 -26.53
N LYS A 401 12.86 -19.87 -27.01
CA LYS A 401 11.73 -20.45 -26.29
C LYS A 401 11.79 -21.98 -26.30
N ASN A 402 11.51 -22.57 -25.14
CA ASN A 402 11.26 -23.99 -24.94
C ASN A 402 9.98 -24.12 -24.10
N ASN A 403 8.85 -24.35 -24.77
CA ASN A 403 7.52 -24.34 -24.13
C ASN A 403 7.26 -23.02 -23.37
N THR A 404 7.20 -23.08 -22.04
CA THR A 404 6.96 -21.91 -21.17
C THR A 404 8.24 -21.21 -20.72
N THR A 405 9.41 -21.84 -20.86
CA THR A 405 10.69 -21.24 -20.48
C THR A 405 11.29 -20.51 -21.67
N TYR A 406 12.02 -19.43 -21.40
CA TYR A 406 12.70 -18.65 -22.42
C TYR A 406 14.10 -18.25 -21.97
N ARG A 407 14.93 -17.89 -22.94
CA ARG A 407 16.27 -17.30 -22.72
C ARG A 407 16.50 -16.19 -23.72
N VAL A 408 17.21 -15.15 -23.30
CA VAL A 408 17.58 -14.04 -24.16
C VAL A 408 19.10 -14.00 -24.31
N GLN A 409 19.56 -13.81 -25.55
CA GLN A 409 20.98 -13.67 -25.85
C GLN A 409 21.24 -12.44 -26.71
N LYS A 410 22.42 -11.85 -26.53
CA LYS A 410 22.91 -10.67 -27.25
C LYS A 410 24.14 -11.03 -28.06
N LEU A 411 24.22 -10.50 -29.28
CA LEU A 411 25.41 -10.54 -30.13
C LEU A 411 25.76 -9.13 -30.61
N GLN A 412 26.97 -8.66 -30.29
CA GLN A 412 27.51 -7.42 -30.84
C GLN A 412 28.20 -7.70 -32.18
N ILE A 413 27.73 -7.08 -33.25
CA ILE A 413 28.29 -7.29 -34.59
C ILE A 413 29.28 -6.18 -34.89
N ARG A 414 30.56 -6.55 -35.08
CA ARG A 414 31.62 -5.63 -35.50
C ARG A 414 31.88 -5.78 -37.00
N PRO A 415 31.54 -4.79 -37.84
CA PRO A 415 31.64 -4.91 -39.30
C PRO A 415 33.06 -5.16 -39.84
N ARG A 416 34.11 -4.90 -39.04
CA ARG A 416 35.52 -5.02 -39.46
C ARG A 416 36.08 -6.44 -39.36
N ASN A 417 35.48 -7.32 -38.56
CA ASN A 417 35.95 -8.70 -38.36
C ASN A 417 35.07 -9.67 -39.15
N ALA A 418 35.22 -9.69 -40.48
CA ALA A 418 34.42 -10.53 -41.38
C ALA A 418 34.74 -12.04 -41.29
N SER A 419 35.76 -12.46 -40.53
CA SER A 419 36.30 -13.82 -40.53
C SER A 419 36.32 -14.54 -39.17
N GLY A 420 35.82 -13.92 -38.10
CA GLY A 420 35.75 -14.57 -36.78
C GLY A 420 34.51 -15.46 -36.64
N PRO A 421 34.58 -16.61 -35.94
CA PRO A 421 33.40 -17.41 -35.67
C PRO A 421 32.44 -16.61 -34.77
N PHE A 422 31.22 -16.36 -35.26
CA PHE A 422 30.15 -15.69 -34.51
C PHE A 422 29.71 -16.47 -33.26
N GLY A 423 30.17 -17.71 -33.10
CA GLY A 423 29.88 -18.57 -31.95
C GLY A 423 30.43 -18.06 -30.62
N ASP A 424 31.57 -17.39 -30.59
CA ASP A 424 32.23 -16.95 -29.35
C ASP A 424 31.78 -15.55 -28.85
N GLY A 425 30.90 -14.88 -29.60
CA GLY A 425 30.48 -13.49 -29.31
C GLY A 425 29.15 -13.35 -28.58
N TRP A 426 28.44 -14.45 -28.35
CA TRP A 426 27.13 -14.44 -27.69
C TRP A 426 27.27 -14.21 -26.19
N LYS A 427 26.43 -13.33 -25.67
CA LYS A 427 26.29 -13.03 -24.24
C LYS A 427 24.89 -13.35 -23.79
N SER A 428 24.72 -13.89 -22.60
CA SER A 428 23.43 -14.33 -22.08
C SER A 428 22.82 -13.31 -21.12
N VAL A 429 21.49 -13.32 -21.06
CA VAL A 429 20.72 -12.70 -19.99
C VAL A 429 20.42 -13.77 -18.95
N PHE A 430 20.64 -13.46 -17.68
CA PHE A 430 20.21 -14.30 -16.56
C PHE A 430 18.70 -14.15 -16.37
N VAL A 431 18.02 -15.28 -16.39
CA VAL A 431 16.57 -15.42 -16.19
C VAL A 431 16.38 -16.10 -14.85
N GLU A 432 15.79 -15.38 -13.89
CA GLU A 432 15.57 -15.87 -12.53
C GLU A 432 14.46 -16.95 -12.55
N SER A 433 14.87 -18.21 -12.64
CA SER A 433 13.96 -19.37 -12.65
C SER A 433 14.00 -20.17 -11.34
N THR A 434 14.82 -19.75 -10.37
CA THR A 434 14.95 -20.40 -9.07
C THR A 434 13.70 -20.16 -8.25
N VAL A 435 13.01 -21.26 -7.91
CA VAL A 435 11.86 -21.21 -7.01
C VAL A 435 12.39 -21.20 -5.58
N PRO A 436 12.08 -20.17 -4.77
CA PRO A 436 12.52 -20.15 -3.38
C PRO A 436 12.03 -21.39 -2.63
N ALA A 437 12.94 -22.06 -1.92
CA ALA A 437 12.59 -23.19 -1.10
C ALA A 437 11.71 -22.76 0.08
N ALA A 438 10.75 -23.62 0.43
CA ALA A 438 9.97 -23.40 1.64
C ALA A 438 10.89 -23.55 2.86
N GLN A 439 10.94 -22.52 3.69
CA GLN A 439 11.77 -22.56 4.90
C GLN A 439 11.13 -23.44 5.96
N THR A 440 11.88 -24.40 6.49
CA THR A 440 11.46 -25.20 7.64
C THR A 440 11.49 -24.33 8.91
N CYS A 441 10.73 -24.73 9.94
CA CYS A 441 10.77 -24.09 11.25
C CYS A 441 11.42 -25.04 12.25
N GLY A 442 12.56 -24.63 12.81
CA GLY A 442 13.16 -25.31 13.95
C GLY A 442 12.81 -24.65 15.28
N PRO A 443 13.29 -25.22 16.41
CA PRO A 443 12.92 -24.76 17.76
C PRO A 443 13.39 -23.34 18.10
N CYS A 444 14.41 -22.84 17.39
CA CYS A 444 15.04 -21.56 17.65
C CYS A 444 14.46 -20.42 16.78
N ASP A 445 13.46 -20.72 15.95
CA ASP A 445 12.78 -19.72 15.14
C ASP A 445 11.59 -19.12 15.91
N PRO A 446 11.49 -17.78 16.02
CA PRO A 446 10.35 -17.15 16.66
C PRO A 446 9.05 -17.22 15.83
N ALA A 447 9.12 -17.48 14.52
CA ALA A 447 7.96 -17.46 13.63
C ALA A 447 7.22 -18.81 13.54
N ASP A 448 5.90 -18.77 13.42
CA ASP A 448 5.07 -19.96 13.17
C ASP A 448 5.30 -20.48 11.73
N PRO A 449 5.33 -21.81 11.49
CA PRO A 449 5.36 -22.36 10.14
C PRO A 449 4.33 -21.75 9.18
N THR A 450 3.12 -21.45 9.66
CA THR A 450 2.09 -20.80 8.84
C THR A 450 2.50 -19.41 8.39
N GLU A 451 3.11 -18.64 9.28
CA GLU A 451 3.58 -17.28 9.00
C GLU A 451 4.68 -17.28 7.94
N LYS A 452 5.63 -18.23 8.00
CA LYS A 452 6.64 -18.40 6.95
C LYS A 452 6.05 -18.73 5.59
N TRP A 453 5.01 -19.57 5.55
CA TRP A 453 4.29 -19.87 4.31
C TRP A 453 3.58 -18.65 3.76
N LEU A 454 2.92 -17.87 4.62
CA LEU A 454 2.27 -16.62 4.23
C LEU A 454 3.30 -15.61 3.70
N ASP A 455 4.42 -15.45 4.39
CA ASP A 455 5.53 -14.60 3.95
C ASP A 455 6.07 -15.01 2.58
N LEU A 456 6.18 -16.32 2.33
CA LEU A 456 6.64 -16.86 1.06
C LEU A 456 5.64 -16.63 -0.08
N ILE A 457 4.35 -16.76 0.19
CA ILE A 457 3.26 -16.65 -0.80
C ILE A 457 2.90 -15.19 -1.08
N PHE A 458 2.80 -14.36 -0.04
CA PHE A 458 2.43 -12.95 -0.11
C PHE A 458 3.64 -12.03 -0.27
N PHE A 459 4.83 -12.57 -0.55
CA PHE A 459 5.98 -11.76 -0.90
C PHE A 459 5.62 -10.83 -2.07
N PRO A 460 5.83 -9.50 -1.96
CA PRO A 460 5.32 -8.54 -2.92
C PRO A 460 5.84 -8.80 -4.32
N GLY A 461 4.94 -8.80 -5.31
CA GLY A 461 5.31 -9.01 -6.71
C GLY A 461 5.61 -10.46 -7.09
N ARG A 462 5.44 -11.45 -6.19
CA ARG A 462 5.62 -12.87 -6.52
C ARG A 462 4.41 -13.44 -7.29
N PHE A 463 3.29 -13.67 -6.59
CA PHE A 463 2.05 -14.12 -7.23
C PHE A 463 1.07 -12.97 -7.38
N SER A 464 0.29 -13.01 -8.45
CA SER A 464 -0.84 -12.12 -8.58
C SER A 464 -2.01 -12.57 -7.70
N LYS A 465 -2.80 -11.62 -7.19
CA LYS A 465 -4.07 -11.85 -6.51
C LYS A 465 -4.99 -12.77 -7.32
N SER A 466 -5.02 -12.61 -8.64
CA SER A 466 -5.79 -13.50 -9.51
C SER A 466 -5.30 -14.95 -9.46
N ILE A 467 -3.99 -15.19 -9.33
CA ILE A 467 -3.43 -16.53 -9.16
C ILE A 467 -3.84 -17.10 -7.81
N LEU A 468 -3.73 -16.31 -6.74
CA LEU A 468 -4.10 -16.74 -5.38
C LEU A 468 -5.59 -17.12 -5.32
N GLU A 469 -6.48 -16.32 -5.91
CA GLU A 469 -7.92 -16.59 -5.96
C GLU A 469 -8.25 -17.84 -6.79
N THR A 470 -7.62 -18.00 -7.96
CA THR A 470 -7.82 -19.17 -8.82
C THR A 470 -7.26 -20.44 -8.19
N ALA A 471 -6.05 -20.38 -7.61
CA ALA A 471 -5.44 -21.51 -6.93
C ALA A 471 -6.29 -21.97 -5.74
N LEU A 472 -6.80 -21.03 -4.93
CA LEU A 472 -7.68 -21.34 -3.81
C LEU A 472 -8.97 -22.02 -4.29
N ALA A 473 -9.60 -21.51 -5.34
CA ALA A 473 -10.81 -22.10 -5.91
C ALA A 473 -10.55 -23.51 -6.49
N MET A 474 -9.43 -23.71 -7.20
CA MET A 474 -9.03 -25.02 -7.72
C MET A 474 -8.74 -26.01 -6.59
N TYR A 475 -8.10 -25.55 -5.51
CA TYR A 475 -7.81 -26.37 -4.34
C TYR A 475 -9.09 -26.81 -3.60
N GLU A 476 -10.03 -25.89 -3.35
CA GLU A 476 -11.34 -26.20 -2.76
C GLU A 476 -12.18 -27.15 -3.65
N LYS A 477 -12.13 -26.97 -4.97
CA LYS A 477 -12.78 -27.88 -5.92
C LYS A 477 -12.17 -29.28 -5.84
N GLY A 478 -10.85 -29.38 -5.68
CA GLY A 478 -10.15 -30.64 -5.44
C GLY A 478 -10.53 -31.32 -4.13
N LEU A 479 -10.93 -30.55 -3.11
CA LEU A 479 -11.41 -31.06 -1.82
C LEU A 479 -12.91 -31.40 -1.81
N GLY A 480 -13.67 -31.01 -2.83
CA GLY A 480 -15.12 -31.19 -2.88
C GLY A 480 -15.90 -30.27 -1.92
N THR A 481 -15.23 -29.28 -1.31
CA THR A 481 -15.82 -28.32 -0.34
C THR A 481 -16.24 -27.00 -0.98
N TYR A 482 -16.11 -26.87 -2.29
CA TYR A 482 -16.44 -25.65 -3.03
C TYR A 482 -17.91 -25.23 -2.79
N LYS A 483 -18.10 -24.15 -2.02
CA LYS A 483 -19.38 -23.46 -1.83
C LYS A 483 -19.31 -22.11 -2.50
N GLU A 484 -20.17 -21.90 -3.48
CA GLU A 484 -20.16 -20.73 -4.35
C GLU A 484 -20.39 -19.42 -3.57
N SER A 485 -19.32 -18.61 -3.48
CA SER A 485 -19.22 -17.16 -3.19
C SER A 485 -19.89 -16.53 -1.96
N SER A 486 -20.74 -17.18 -1.17
CA SER A 486 -21.47 -16.49 -0.08
C SER A 486 -20.71 -16.39 1.25
N SER A 487 -19.66 -17.18 1.48
CA SER A 487 -18.91 -17.23 2.76
C SER A 487 -17.67 -16.32 2.82
N ARG A 488 -17.31 -15.63 1.72
CA ARG A 488 -16.07 -14.85 1.57
C ARG A 488 -16.24 -13.34 1.74
N ALA A 489 -17.47 -12.85 1.93
CA ALA A 489 -17.72 -11.43 2.09
C ALA A 489 -17.09 -10.93 3.41
N GLY A 490 -15.96 -10.22 3.33
CA GLY A 490 -15.31 -9.53 4.44
C GLY A 490 -14.03 -10.17 4.99
N LYS A 491 -13.63 -11.38 4.55
CA LYS A 491 -12.36 -12.00 4.94
C LYS A 491 -11.22 -11.63 4.00
N SER A 492 -10.01 -11.48 4.53
CA SER A 492 -8.82 -11.30 3.68
C SER A 492 -8.50 -12.58 2.90
N ILE A 493 -7.75 -12.46 1.80
CA ILE A 493 -7.35 -13.64 1.02
C ILE A 493 -6.41 -14.56 1.82
N ALA A 494 -5.54 -13.98 2.66
CA ALA A 494 -4.69 -14.73 3.58
C ALA A 494 -5.51 -15.52 4.60
N GLU A 495 -6.50 -14.89 5.25
CA GLU A 495 -7.43 -15.58 6.17
C GLU A 495 -8.21 -16.70 5.46
N SER A 496 -8.61 -16.47 4.20
CA SER A 496 -9.33 -17.46 3.42
C SER A 496 -8.46 -18.69 3.13
N ILE A 497 -7.19 -18.48 2.73
CA ILE A 497 -6.22 -19.56 2.52
C ILE A 497 -5.98 -20.33 3.82
N CYS A 498 -5.69 -19.63 4.93
CA CYS A 498 -5.48 -20.26 6.24
C CYS A 498 -6.70 -21.04 6.71
N SER A 499 -7.91 -20.51 6.52
CA SER A 499 -9.15 -21.18 6.91
C SER A 499 -9.40 -22.46 6.10
N VAL A 500 -9.08 -22.46 4.80
CA VAL A 500 -9.27 -23.64 3.95
C VAL A 500 -8.23 -24.69 4.27
N LEU A 501 -6.94 -24.33 4.32
CA LEU A 501 -5.86 -25.28 4.62
C LEU A 501 -5.99 -25.83 6.04
N GLY A 502 -6.29 -24.98 7.03
CA GLY A 502 -6.52 -25.39 8.41
C GLY A 502 -7.74 -26.30 8.58
N SER A 503 -8.72 -26.26 7.68
CA SER A 503 -9.87 -27.18 7.73
C SER A 503 -9.54 -28.61 7.27
N THR A 504 -8.40 -28.81 6.61
CA THR A 504 -7.96 -30.12 6.09
C THR A 504 -7.06 -30.89 7.05
N THR A 505 -6.61 -30.25 8.12
CA THR A 505 -5.71 -30.84 9.12
C THR A 505 -6.45 -31.05 10.43
N THR A 506 -6.34 -32.26 11.00
CA THR A 506 -6.93 -32.60 12.30
C THR A 506 -5.84 -32.91 13.30
N LEU A 507 -6.01 -32.45 14.54
CA LEU A 507 -5.11 -32.77 15.64
C LEU A 507 -5.61 -34.06 16.32
N ASP A 508 -5.02 -35.19 15.92
CA ASP A 508 -5.39 -36.50 16.43
C ASP A 508 -4.68 -36.82 17.75
N LYS A 509 -5.18 -37.85 18.46
CA LYS A 509 -4.57 -38.36 19.69
C LYS A 509 -3.70 -39.58 19.36
N THR A 510 -2.48 -39.57 19.86
CA THR A 510 -1.58 -40.73 19.88
C THR A 510 -2.20 -41.90 20.63
N SER A 511 -1.68 -43.11 20.39
CA SER A 511 -2.10 -44.33 21.10
C SER A 511 -1.93 -44.26 22.64
N GLY A 512 -1.10 -43.33 23.13
CA GLY A 512 -0.93 -43.02 24.56
C GLY A 512 -1.88 -41.95 25.12
N GLY A 513 -2.83 -41.46 24.33
CA GLY A 513 -3.83 -40.45 24.73
C GLY A 513 -3.35 -38.99 24.69
N GLY A 514 -2.06 -38.73 24.40
CA GLY A 514 -1.52 -37.39 24.16
C GLY A 514 -1.80 -36.89 22.74
N LEU A 515 -1.80 -35.57 22.54
CA LEU A 515 -2.01 -34.95 21.21
C LEU A 515 -0.80 -35.18 20.31
N ASP A 516 -1.03 -35.59 19.05
CA ASP A 516 0.02 -35.84 18.07
C ASP A 516 0.38 -34.57 17.28
N TYR A 517 1.25 -33.75 17.88
CA TYR A 517 1.70 -32.50 17.24
C TYR A 517 2.61 -32.74 16.02
N GLU A 518 3.31 -33.88 15.96
CA GLU A 518 4.25 -34.18 14.87
C GLU A 518 3.49 -34.57 13.61
N GLN A 519 2.49 -35.46 13.74
CA GLN A 519 1.59 -35.80 12.64
C GLN A 519 0.81 -34.58 12.15
N PHE A 520 0.34 -33.73 13.07
CA PHE A 520 -0.35 -32.49 12.72
C PHE A 520 0.55 -31.53 11.91
N ARG A 521 1.81 -31.35 12.31
CA ARG A 521 2.78 -30.52 11.58
C ARG A 521 3.09 -31.08 10.19
N SER A 522 3.38 -32.37 10.09
CA SER A 522 3.70 -33.03 8.81
C SER A 522 2.53 -32.99 7.83
N THR A 523 1.30 -33.22 8.32
CA THR A 523 0.10 -33.12 7.48
C THR A 523 -0.14 -31.68 7.03
N SER A 524 0.00 -30.69 7.93
CA SER A 524 -0.10 -29.26 7.58
C SER A 524 0.92 -28.85 6.51
N GLU A 525 2.20 -29.18 6.71
CA GLU A 525 3.26 -28.91 5.74
C GLU A 525 2.96 -29.54 4.37
N THR A 526 2.44 -30.77 4.35
CA THR A 526 2.03 -31.43 3.11
C THR A 526 0.93 -30.67 2.38
N GLN A 527 -0.04 -30.09 3.09
CA GLN A 527 -1.11 -29.30 2.47
C GLN A 527 -0.60 -27.96 1.94
N TRP A 528 0.25 -27.26 2.70
CA TRP A 528 0.93 -26.06 2.22
C TRP A 528 1.78 -26.32 0.98
N MET A 529 2.54 -27.42 0.96
CA MET A 529 3.35 -27.83 -0.20
C MET A 529 2.49 -28.15 -1.43
N ARG A 530 1.30 -28.76 -1.26
CA ARG A 530 0.37 -29.00 -2.36
C ARG A 530 -0.16 -27.69 -2.94
N PHE A 531 -0.56 -26.76 -2.07
CA PHE A 531 -1.02 -25.45 -2.48
C PHE A 531 0.09 -24.64 -3.18
N TRP A 532 1.31 -24.67 -2.64
CA TRP A 532 2.50 -24.06 -3.23
C TRP A 532 2.79 -24.58 -4.64
N ARG A 533 2.77 -25.91 -4.84
CA ARG A 533 2.97 -26.51 -6.17
C ARG A 533 1.91 -26.06 -7.18
N LEU A 534 0.66 -25.91 -6.74
CA LEU A 534 -0.42 -25.39 -7.59
C LEU A 534 -0.15 -23.93 -8.01
N LEU A 535 0.32 -23.09 -7.08
CA LEU A 535 0.69 -21.71 -7.38
C LEU A 535 1.82 -21.64 -8.41
N LEU A 536 2.86 -22.47 -8.25
CA LEU A 536 3.99 -22.52 -9.19
C LEU A 536 3.57 -22.95 -10.59
N GLU A 537 2.66 -23.92 -10.72
CA GLU A 537 2.18 -24.36 -12.02
C GLU A 537 1.39 -23.25 -12.75
N LEU A 538 0.58 -22.48 -12.00
CA LEU A 538 -0.11 -21.31 -12.56
C LEU A 538 0.87 -20.17 -12.91
N ASP A 539 1.92 -19.96 -12.10
CA ASP A 539 2.95 -18.94 -12.38
C ASP A 539 3.81 -19.31 -13.60
N LYS A 540 4.07 -20.59 -13.83
CA LYS A 540 4.80 -21.05 -15.01
C LYS A 540 4.08 -20.69 -16.31
N GLN A 541 2.74 -20.74 -16.32
CA GLN A 541 1.94 -20.43 -17.51
C GLN A 541 1.95 -18.94 -17.87
N ARG A 542 1.99 -18.03 -16.89
CA ARG A 542 2.09 -16.58 -17.16
C ARG A 542 3.48 -16.13 -17.63
N GLY A 543 4.52 -16.94 -17.37
CA GLY A 543 5.91 -16.66 -17.74
C GLY A 543 6.22 -16.93 -19.21
N GLU A 544 5.27 -17.50 -19.97
CA GLU A 544 5.43 -17.76 -21.40
C GLU A 544 5.74 -16.46 -22.16
N ALA A 545 6.93 -16.40 -22.78
CA ALA A 545 7.33 -15.24 -23.58
C ALA A 545 6.57 -15.19 -24.93
N LEU A 546 6.16 -13.97 -25.29
CA LEU A 546 5.36 -13.67 -26.49
C LEU A 546 6.12 -12.79 -27.49
N SER A 547 6.86 -11.77 -27.03
CA SER A 547 7.60 -10.85 -27.90
C SER A 547 8.80 -10.21 -27.19
N LEU A 548 9.80 -9.85 -27.98
CA LEU A 548 10.99 -9.09 -27.59
C LEU A 548 10.92 -7.69 -28.20
N VAL A 549 11.01 -6.66 -27.36
CA VAL A 549 10.94 -5.26 -27.79
C VAL A 549 12.21 -4.52 -27.40
N VAL A 550 12.83 -3.85 -28.37
CA VAL A 550 14.06 -3.08 -28.18
C VAL A 550 13.75 -1.60 -28.37
N ASP A 551 13.99 -0.81 -27.33
CA ASP A 551 13.84 0.64 -27.34
C ASP A 551 15.20 1.31 -27.55
N ALA A 552 15.43 1.78 -28.76
CA ALA A 552 16.67 2.45 -29.13
C ALA A 552 16.82 3.87 -28.56
N GLN A 553 15.74 4.53 -28.11
CA GLN A 553 15.84 5.91 -27.59
C GLN A 553 16.18 5.93 -26.11
N ASP A 554 15.46 5.15 -25.29
CA ASP A 554 15.71 5.07 -23.85
C ASP A 554 16.80 4.01 -23.54
N GLY A 555 17.13 3.15 -24.50
CA GLY A 555 18.13 2.09 -24.32
C GLY A 555 17.65 0.99 -23.39
N MET A 556 16.38 0.61 -23.49
CA MET A 556 15.77 -0.49 -22.72
C MET A 556 15.40 -1.65 -23.63
N ILE A 557 15.44 -2.87 -23.08
CA ILE A 557 14.93 -4.07 -23.75
C ILE A 557 13.89 -4.72 -22.85
N TRP A 558 12.80 -5.16 -23.46
CA TRP A 558 11.64 -5.74 -22.80
C TRP A 558 11.32 -7.10 -23.38
N VAL A 559 11.01 -8.06 -22.52
CA VAL A 559 10.33 -9.31 -22.90
C VAL A 559 8.91 -9.23 -22.39
N THR A 560 7.95 -9.26 -23.30
CA THR A 560 6.53 -9.34 -22.93
C THR A 560 6.13 -10.80 -22.82
N CYS A 561 5.59 -11.19 -21.67
CA CYS A 561 5.04 -12.52 -21.44
C CYS A 561 3.51 -12.49 -21.42
N ALA A 562 2.89 -13.64 -21.21
CA ALA A 562 1.44 -13.79 -21.17
C ALA A 562 0.75 -12.91 -20.10
N ASP A 563 1.29 -12.81 -18.88
CA ASP A 563 0.72 -11.93 -17.83
C ASP A 563 1.78 -11.16 -17.00
N CYS A 564 3.02 -11.12 -17.47
CA CYS A 564 4.09 -10.33 -16.87
C CYS A 564 4.92 -9.64 -17.96
N ILE A 565 5.76 -8.71 -17.55
CA ILE A 565 6.74 -8.04 -18.41
C ILE A 565 8.10 -8.11 -17.73
N ALA A 566 9.14 -8.51 -18.46
CA ALA A 566 10.50 -8.54 -17.94
C ALA A 566 11.32 -7.39 -18.53
N ALA A 567 11.87 -6.55 -17.66
CA ALA A 567 12.82 -5.50 -18.02
C ALA A 567 14.23 -6.09 -18.00
N ILE A 568 14.99 -5.96 -19.09
CA ILE A 568 16.39 -6.39 -19.11
C ILE A 568 17.27 -5.23 -18.65
N ARG A 569 17.99 -5.44 -17.55
CA ARG A 569 18.96 -4.49 -16.99
C ARG A 569 20.38 -5.03 -17.10
N GLN A 570 21.36 -4.15 -16.99
CA GLN A 570 22.76 -4.58 -16.88
C GLN A 570 22.97 -5.25 -15.51
N CYS A 571 23.72 -6.35 -15.47
CA CYS A 571 24.18 -6.93 -14.21
C CYS A 571 25.05 -5.92 -13.45
N SER A 572 24.92 -5.86 -12.12
CA SER A 572 25.92 -5.21 -11.28
C SER A 572 27.27 -5.94 -11.39
N ASP A 573 28.36 -5.31 -10.96
CA ASP A 573 29.66 -5.99 -11.01
C ASP A 573 29.68 -7.23 -10.08
N LEU A 574 28.97 -7.20 -8.96
CA LEU A 574 28.75 -8.39 -8.12
C LEU A 574 27.87 -9.45 -8.80
N ASP A 575 26.76 -9.07 -9.45
CA ASP A 575 25.91 -9.99 -10.22
C ASP A 575 26.76 -10.73 -11.27
N ARG A 576 27.69 -10.03 -11.93
CA ARG A 576 28.59 -10.60 -12.94
C ARG A 576 29.57 -11.60 -12.32
N VAL A 577 30.11 -11.31 -11.15
CA VAL A 577 30.98 -12.26 -10.42
C VAL A 577 30.19 -13.51 -10.05
N TYR A 578 29.03 -13.34 -9.40
CA TYR A 578 28.20 -14.45 -8.91
C TYR A 578 27.69 -15.36 -10.03
N HIS A 579 27.17 -14.81 -11.13
CA HIS A 579 26.62 -15.62 -12.21
C HIS A 579 27.68 -16.25 -13.12
N ASN A 580 28.94 -15.79 -13.06
CA ASN A 580 30.05 -16.32 -13.84
C ASN A 580 31.16 -16.95 -12.96
N ILE A 581 30.83 -17.47 -11.77
CA ILE A 581 31.80 -18.11 -10.85
C ILE A 581 32.62 -19.22 -11.52
N GLU A 582 32.02 -20.00 -12.42
CA GLU A 582 32.73 -21.07 -13.16
C GLU A 582 33.78 -20.54 -14.16
N SER A 583 33.65 -19.28 -14.59
CA SER A 583 34.55 -18.64 -15.55
C SER A 583 34.66 -17.13 -15.28
N PRO A 584 35.31 -16.72 -14.18
CA PRO A 584 35.33 -15.33 -13.75
C PRO A 584 36.24 -14.49 -14.63
N GLU A 585 36.04 -13.17 -14.59
CA GLU A 585 36.98 -12.23 -15.20
C GLU A 585 38.31 -12.26 -14.45
N LYS A 586 39.43 -12.15 -15.18
CA LYS A 586 40.79 -12.17 -14.60
C LYS A 586 41.04 -11.15 -13.49
N LYS A 587 40.28 -10.05 -13.46
CA LYS A 587 40.40 -9.01 -12.42
C LYS A 587 39.74 -9.44 -11.10
N ASN A 588 38.70 -10.26 -11.19
CA ASN A 588 37.84 -10.62 -10.08
C ASN A 588 37.98 -12.11 -9.72
N GLU A 589 39.05 -12.77 -10.15
CA GLU A 589 39.28 -14.20 -9.93
C GLU A 589 39.40 -14.51 -8.43
N ASP A 590 40.18 -13.70 -7.69
CA ASP A 590 40.35 -13.85 -6.24
C ASP A 590 39.03 -13.57 -5.49
N VAL A 591 38.27 -12.54 -5.91
CA VAL A 591 36.98 -12.21 -5.29
C VAL A 591 35.93 -13.29 -5.59
N ALA A 592 35.93 -13.85 -6.80
CA ALA A 592 35.08 -14.96 -7.18
C ALA A 592 35.39 -16.22 -6.35
N ALA A 593 36.67 -16.50 -6.09
CA ALA A 593 37.09 -17.59 -5.22
C ALA A 593 36.59 -17.38 -3.78
N LEU A 594 36.70 -16.16 -3.24
CA LEU A 594 36.18 -15.81 -1.91
C LEU A 594 34.65 -15.98 -1.82
N VAL A 595 33.92 -15.45 -2.79
CA VAL A 595 32.45 -15.56 -2.85
C VAL A 595 32.03 -17.03 -2.99
N SER A 596 32.68 -17.79 -3.88
CA SER A 596 32.41 -19.21 -4.08
C SER A 596 32.68 -20.05 -2.84
N ALA A 597 33.79 -19.79 -2.13
CA ALA A 597 34.13 -20.51 -0.90
C ALA A 597 33.06 -20.29 0.19
N GLY A 598 32.63 -19.04 0.39
CA GLY A 598 31.61 -18.71 1.38
C GLY A 598 30.25 -19.34 1.07
N LEU A 599 29.79 -19.22 -0.18
CA LEU A 599 28.51 -19.80 -0.61
C LEU A 599 28.51 -21.33 -0.47
N THR A 600 29.56 -21.99 -0.96
CA THR A 600 29.65 -23.46 -0.90
C THR A 600 29.71 -23.96 0.54
N PHE A 601 30.38 -23.20 1.43
CA PHE A 601 30.45 -23.51 2.85
C PHE A 601 29.08 -23.38 3.55
N VAL A 602 28.29 -22.36 3.21
CA VAL A 602 26.93 -22.21 3.79
C VAL A 602 25.93 -23.18 3.15
N ASP A 603 26.11 -23.57 1.89
CA ASP A 603 25.25 -24.55 1.20
C ASP A 603 25.35 -25.96 1.81
N SER A 604 26.47 -26.31 2.46
CA SER A 604 26.60 -27.58 3.20
C SER A 604 25.86 -27.57 4.54
N PHE A 605 25.36 -26.41 5.00
CA PHE A 605 24.70 -26.30 6.30
C PHE A 605 23.32 -26.98 6.28
N SER A 606 23.01 -27.69 7.35
CA SER A 606 21.65 -28.15 7.63
C SER A 606 20.73 -26.96 7.92
N ASP A 607 19.43 -27.10 7.69
CA ASP A 607 18.42 -26.09 8.01
C ASP A 607 18.53 -25.58 9.45
N SER A 608 18.85 -26.47 10.40
CA SER A 608 19.04 -26.14 11.81
C SER A 608 20.26 -25.24 12.04
N MET A 609 21.39 -25.53 11.39
CA MET A 609 22.58 -24.69 11.44
C MET A 609 22.32 -23.30 10.84
N SER A 610 21.65 -23.24 9.68
CA SER A 610 21.28 -21.98 9.04
C SER A 610 20.37 -21.14 9.94
N GLN A 611 19.41 -21.75 10.63
CA GLN A 611 18.51 -21.06 11.56
C GLN A 611 19.25 -20.52 12.79
N LEU A 612 20.15 -21.30 13.41
CA LEU A 612 20.96 -20.85 14.54
C LEU A 612 21.89 -19.69 14.15
N ALA A 613 22.55 -19.79 13.00
CA ALA A 613 23.39 -18.73 12.47
C ALA A 613 22.59 -17.45 12.19
N LYS A 614 21.39 -17.56 11.60
CA LYS A 614 20.48 -16.42 11.41
C LYS A 614 19.99 -15.84 12.74
N ALA A 615 19.72 -16.67 13.75
CA ALA A 615 19.35 -16.20 15.08
C ALA A 615 20.49 -15.46 15.78
N ALA A 616 21.73 -15.94 15.65
CA ALA A 616 22.93 -15.25 16.14
C ALA A 616 23.11 -13.89 15.45
N LEU A 617 22.92 -13.84 14.12
CA LEU A 617 22.97 -12.59 13.35
C LEU A 617 21.91 -11.59 13.80
N ARG A 618 20.66 -12.02 14.02
CA ARG A 618 19.59 -11.13 14.49
C ARG A 618 19.95 -10.43 15.80
N ALA A 619 20.70 -11.08 16.69
CA ALA A 619 21.14 -10.45 17.92
C ALA A 619 22.16 -9.32 17.62
N GLU A 620 23.14 -9.54 16.75
CA GLU A 620 24.12 -8.52 16.36
C GLU A 620 23.52 -7.37 15.54
N LEU A 621 22.49 -7.64 14.73
CA LEU A 621 21.84 -6.60 13.93
C LEU A 621 21.02 -5.62 14.76
N HIS A 622 20.37 -6.11 15.82
CA HIS A 622 19.34 -5.38 16.56
C HIS A 622 19.72 -4.98 17.99
N GLU A 623 20.71 -5.64 18.62
CA GLU A 623 21.16 -5.30 19.97
C GLU A 623 22.37 -4.35 19.92
N ASP A 624 22.29 -3.24 20.64
CA ASP A 624 23.44 -2.36 20.87
C ASP A 624 24.41 -3.06 21.85
N SER A 625 25.50 -3.61 21.32
CA SER A 625 26.53 -4.29 22.11
C SER A 625 27.57 -3.29 22.63
N SER A 626 27.83 -3.32 23.95
CA SER A 626 28.94 -2.59 24.57
C SER A 626 30.26 -3.37 24.57
N LYS A 627 30.29 -4.54 23.93
CA LYS A 627 31.45 -5.45 23.89
C LYS A 627 32.48 -4.99 22.87
N SER A 628 33.73 -5.44 23.00
CA SER A 628 34.75 -5.24 21.97
C SER A 628 34.44 -6.05 20.71
N ASP A 629 35.04 -5.69 19.57
CA ASP A 629 34.81 -6.41 18.30
C ASP A 629 35.20 -7.90 18.42
N ASP A 630 36.29 -8.24 19.10
CA ASP A 630 36.72 -9.63 19.32
C ASP A 630 35.71 -10.41 20.19
N GLU A 631 35.20 -9.79 21.25
CA GLU A 631 34.17 -10.40 22.12
C GLU A 631 32.84 -10.61 21.38
N ARG A 632 32.53 -9.75 20.40
CA ARG A 632 31.35 -9.89 19.54
C ARG A 632 31.51 -11.05 18.57
N ILE A 633 32.68 -11.17 17.93
CA ILE A 633 33.01 -12.29 17.03
C ILE A 633 32.94 -13.62 17.78
N GLN A 634 33.53 -13.71 18.97
CA GLN A 634 33.45 -14.90 19.82
C GLN A 634 32.00 -15.21 20.22
N ALA A 635 31.25 -14.21 20.68
CA ALA A 635 29.85 -14.42 21.07
C ALA A 635 28.97 -14.87 19.89
N PHE A 636 29.24 -14.37 18.68
CA PHE A 636 28.56 -14.81 17.47
C PHE A 636 28.92 -16.27 17.14
N PHE A 637 30.20 -16.65 17.19
CA PHE A 637 30.65 -18.02 16.96
C PHE A 637 30.00 -19.02 17.94
N ASP A 638 29.99 -18.67 19.23
CA ASP A 638 29.39 -19.49 20.28
C ASP A 638 27.88 -19.66 20.13
N ARG A 639 27.17 -18.59 19.74
CA ARG A 639 25.72 -18.60 19.51
C ARG A 639 25.33 -19.33 18.22
N ALA A 640 26.10 -19.14 17.15
CA ALA A 640 25.83 -19.76 15.86
C ALA A 640 26.09 -21.27 15.89
N GLY A 641 27.13 -21.71 16.62
CA GLY A 641 27.35 -23.11 17.01
C GLY A 641 27.54 -24.10 15.84
N PHE A 642 27.75 -23.62 14.62
CA PHE A 642 27.85 -24.45 13.41
C PHE A 642 29.10 -25.35 13.43
N TRP A 643 30.19 -24.93 14.08
CA TRP A 643 31.45 -25.68 14.19
C TRP A 643 31.31 -27.09 14.79
N ARG A 644 30.21 -27.39 15.50
CA ARG A 644 29.96 -28.72 16.05
C ARG A 644 29.53 -29.75 15.01
N GLN A 645 29.04 -29.30 13.86
CA GLN A 645 28.41 -30.12 12.84
C GLN A 645 29.08 -29.99 11.46
N VAL A 646 29.97 -29.01 11.28
CA VAL A 646 30.82 -28.89 10.07
C VAL A 646 31.78 -30.08 10.00
N THR A 647 31.91 -30.67 8.81
CA THR A 647 32.78 -31.83 8.60
C THR A 647 34.18 -31.41 8.16
N GLU A 648 35.17 -32.29 8.34
CA GLU A 648 36.55 -32.04 7.83
C GLU A 648 36.58 -31.90 6.30
N GLU A 649 35.63 -32.50 5.57
CA GLU A 649 35.51 -32.38 4.11
C GLU A 649 35.09 -30.96 3.70
N ASP A 650 34.16 -30.35 4.44
CA ASP A 650 33.72 -28.97 4.19
C ASP A 650 34.87 -27.97 4.40
N CYS A 651 35.64 -28.13 5.48
CA CYS A 651 36.85 -27.34 5.75
C CYS A 651 37.91 -27.52 4.66
N ALA A 652 38.16 -28.76 4.23
CA ALA A 652 39.11 -29.04 3.15
C ALA A 652 38.74 -28.35 1.84
N GLN A 653 37.44 -28.27 1.51
CA GLN A 653 36.97 -27.57 0.31
C GLN A 653 37.23 -26.06 0.35
N VAL A 654 37.10 -25.44 1.53
CA VAL A 654 37.45 -24.02 1.73
C VAL A 654 38.95 -23.81 1.55
N VAL A 655 39.78 -24.68 2.15
CA VAL A 655 41.25 -24.63 2.02
C VAL A 655 41.72 -24.89 0.59
N ASP A 656 41.06 -25.79 -0.15
CA ASP A 656 41.37 -26.06 -1.56
C ASP A 656 41.10 -24.83 -2.44
N THR A 657 40.08 -24.03 -2.08
CA THR A 657 39.69 -22.83 -2.83
C THR A 657 40.53 -21.60 -2.46
N LEU A 658 40.81 -21.39 -1.16
CA LEU A 658 41.48 -20.18 -0.63
C LEU A 658 42.97 -20.38 -0.33
N GLY A 659 43.47 -21.61 -0.46
CA GLY A 659 44.83 -22.02 -0.14
C GLY A 659 45.06 -22.23 1.36
N GLN A 660 46.18 -22.89 1.69
CA GLN A 660 46.59 -23.13 3.08
C GLN A 660 46.75 -21.82 3.88
N ASN A 661 46.28 -21.84 5.13
CA ASN A 661 46.24 -20.70 6.07
C ASN A 661 45.54 -19.46 5.48
N PHE A 662 44.64 -19.65 4.52
CA PHE A 662 43.84 -18.59 3.89
C PHE A 662 44.69 -17.40 3.39
N ARG A 663 45.89 -17.67 2.85
CA ARG A 663 46.85 -16.62 2.45
C ARG A 663 46.31 -15.67 1.39
N VAL A 664 45.38 -16.13 0.55
CA VAL A 664 44.70 -15.32 -0.47
C VAL A 664 43.83 -14.23 0.17
N VAL A 665 43.29 -14.49 1.37
CA VAL A 665 42.43 -13.53 2.08
C VAL A 665 43.28 -12.37 2.62
N THR A 666 43.00 -11.17 2.13
CA THR A 666 43.68 -9.93 2.50
C THR A 666 42.65 -8.82 2.74
N PRO A 667 43.00 -7.72 3.44
CA PRO A 667 42.05 -6.62 3.63
C PRO A 667 41.60 -6.02 2.29
N ARG A 668 42.50 -5.94 1.31
CA ARG A 668 42.19 -5.49 -0.06
C ARG A 668 41.14 -6.35 -0.76
N LEU A 669 41.12 -7.65 -0.49
CA LEU A 669 40.14 -8.55 -1.10
C LEU A 669 38.72 -8.26 -0.60
N TYR A 670 38.58 -7.89 0.67
CA TYR A 670 37.29 -7.43 1.21
C TYR A 670 36.95 -6.01 0.75
N GLU A 671 37.94 -5.11 0.62
CA GLU A 671 37.74 -3.79 -0.02
C GLU A 671 37.21 -3.95 -1.45
N ASP A 672 37.84 -4.82 -2.26
CA ASP A 672 37.40 -5.13 -3.62
C ASP A 672 35.97 -5.71 -3.63
N LEU A 673 35.61 -6.57 -2.68
CA LEU A 673 34.23 -7.08 -2.54
C LEU A 673 33.22 -5.96 -2.23
N PHE A 674 33.55 -5.03 -1.33
CA PHE A 674 32.67 -3.90 -1.00
C PHE A 674 32.57 -2.88 -2.13
N ASP A 675 33.64 -2.71 -2.92
CA ASP A 675 33.63 -1.89 -4.12
C ASP A 675 32.65 -2.45 -5.17
N LEU A 676 32.52 -3.78 -5.29
CA LEU A 676 31.54 -4.43 -6.19
C LEU A 676 30.08 -4.22 -5.77
N ILE A 677 29.82 -3.97 -4.48
CA ILE A 677 28.48 -3.73 -3.91
C ILE A 677 28.07 -2.26 -4.05
N THR A 678 29.05 -1.36 -4.22
CA THR A 678 28.84 0.09 -4.32
C THR A 678 28.68 0.51 -5.78
N ALA A 679 27.88 1.54 -6.04
CA ALA A 679 27.73 2.07 -7.40
C ALA A 679 29.05 2.69 -7.89
N SER A 680 29.42 2.42 -9.14
CA SER A 680 30.69 2.84 -9.76
C SER A 680 30.78 4.33 -10.12
N SER A 681 29.79 5.14 -9.77
CA SER A 681 29.61 6.51 -10.29
C SER A 681 29.43 7.55 -9.18
N ASP A 682 30.23 8.62 -9.22
CA ASP A 682 30.14 9.86 -8.42
C ASP A 682 28.84 10.69 -8.65
N ALA A 683 27.85 10.14 -9.37
CA ALA A 683 26.60 10.84 -9.68
C ALA A 683 25.65 11.06 -8.47
N ASN A 684 26.02 10.54 -7.31
CA ASN A 684 25.19 10.37 -6.10
C ASN A 684 24.90 11.68 -5.32
N SER A 685 25.11 12.86 -5.93
CA SER A 685 24.89 14.17 -5.28
C SER A 685 24.04 15.14 -6.11
N GLN A 686 23.51 14.73 -7.27
CA GLN A 686 22.81 15.65 -8.17
C GLN A 686 21.29 15.66 -7.94
N GLU A 687 20.70 16.85 -7.93
CA GLU A 687 19.25 17.07 -7.88
C GLU A 687 18.53 16.25 -8.96
N LEU A 688 17.63 15.36 -8.53
CA LEU A 688 16.82 14.50 -9.38
C LEU A 688 15.89 15.36 -10.24
N ARG A 689 16.09 15.34 -11.56
CA ARG A 689 15.24 16.11 -12.49
C ARG A 689 14.20 15.27 -13.21
N GLU A 690 14.44 14.00 -13.51
CA GLU A 690 13.43 13.12 -14.13
C GLU A 690 12.94 12.06 -13.13
N PRO A 691 11.83 12.31 -12.40
CA PRO A 691 11.27 11.32 -11.47
C PRO A 691 10.71 10.11 -12.23
N PHE A 692 10.66 8.94 -11.61
CA PHE A 692 10.00 7.78 -12.23
C PHE A 692 8.47 7.86 -12.15
N THR A 693 7.81 7.30 -13.16
CA THR A 693 6.36 7.03 -13.17
C THR A 693 6.01 5.95 -12.15
N GLY A 694 4.73 5.74 -11.86
CA GLY A 694 4.28 4.59 -11.06
C GLY A 694 4.68 3.24 -11.65
N PHE A 695 4.87 3.16 -12.98
CA PHE A 695 5.40 1.95 -13.63
C PHE A 695 6.91 1.80 -13.38
N GLY A 696 7.68 2.86 -13.58
CA GLY A 696 9.14 2.84 -13.35
C GLY A 696 9.52 2.58 -11.89
N ARG A 697 8.77 3.15 -10.92
CA ARG A 697 8.98 2.88 -9.48
C ARG A 697 8.84 1.39 -9.17
N LYS A 698 7.86 0.70 -9.75
CA LYS A 698 7.67 -0.74 -9.57
C LYS A 698 8.82 -1.57 -10.14
N VAL A 699 9.39 -1.14 -11.28
CA VAL A 699 10.60 -1.78 -11.85
C VAL A 699 11.77 -1.65 -10.88
N VAL A 700 12.00 -0.45 -10.33
CA VAL A 700 13.07 -0.22 -9.34
C VAL A 700 12.86 -1.03 -8.08
N VAL A 701 11.65 -1.02 -7.49
CA VAL A 701 11.37 -1.80 -6.28
C VAL A 701 11.60 -3.29 -6.50
N ARG A 702 11.20 -3.83 -7.66
CA ARG A 702 11.43 -5.23 -7.98
C ARG A 702 12.92 -5.53 -8.14
N ALA A 703 13.67 -4.66 -8.83
CA ALA A 703 15.11 -4.81 -8.96
C ALA A 703 15.82 -4.73 -7.59
N VAL A 704 15.40 -3.82 -6.70
CA VAL A 704 15.88 -3.73 -5.32
C VAL A 704 15.63 -5.02 -4.55
N GLN A 705 14.43 -5.62 -4.65
CA GLN A 705 14.15 -6.91 -4.00
C GLN A 705 15.11 -8.02 -4.45
N GLU A 706 15.36 -8.11 -5.77
CA GLU A 706 16.27 -9.12 -6.34
C GLU A 706 17.72 -8.91 -5.91
N THR A 707 18.19 -7.66 -5.88
CA THR A 707 19.55 -7.31 -5.45
C THR A 707 19.73 -7.50 -3.94
N ILE A 708 18.73 -7.17 -3.12
CA ILE A 708 18.80 -7.38 -1.66
C ILE A 708 18.99 -8.85 -1.32
N GLU A 709 18.20 -9.76 -1.91
CA GLU A 709 18.31 -11.18 -1.57
C GLU A 709 19.68 -11.75 -1.96
N LEU A 710 20.22 -11.38 -3.14
CA LEU A 710 21.55 -11.81 -3.57
C LEU A 710 22.66 -11.23 -2.68
N HIS A 711 22.65 -9.91 -2.45
CA HIS A 711 23.68 -9.26 -1.63
C HIS A 711 23.63 -9.78 -0.19
N TRP A 712 22.44 -10.03 0.34
CA TRP A 712 22.27 -10.57 1.69
C TRP A 712 22.84 -11.98 1.80
N GLU A 713 22.56 -12.86 0.82
CA GLU A 713 23.09 -14.22 0.79
C GLU A 713 24.61 -14.24 0.74
N ILE A 714 25.22 -13.45 -0.15
CA ILE A 714 26.68 -13.34 -0.27
C ILE A 714 27.29 -12.76 1.02
N LEU A 715 26.78 -11.64 1.54
CA LEU A 715 27.35 -11.02 2.74
C LEU A 715 27.16 -11.89 3.99
N PHE A 716 26.03 -12.59 4.10
CA PHE A 716 25.82 -13.56 5.16
C PHE A 716 26.80 -14.71 5.07
N SER A 717 27.04 -15.26 3.87
CA SER A 717 28.02 -16.32 3.68
C SER A 717 29.45 -15.86 4.00
N GLN A 718 29.79 -14.62 3.64
CA GLN A 718 31.09 -14.03 3.97
C GLN A 718 31.26 -13.78 5.47
N LEU A 719 30.21 -13.41 6.19
CA LEU A 719 30.25 -13.29 7.65
C LEU A 719 30.54 -14.63 8.32
N ILE A 720 29.86 -15.70 7.90
CA ILE A 720 30.07 -17.04 8.43
C ILE A 720 31.49 -17.53 8.11
N LEU A 721 31.94 -17.33 6.88
CA LEU A 721 33.29 -17.69 6.45
C LEU A 721 34.36 -16.94 7.24
N LEU A 722 34.23 -15.62 7.42
CA LEU A 722 35.18 -14.80 8.18
C LEU A 722 35.32 -15.31 9.63
N VAL A 723 34.20 -15.58 10.28
CA VAL A 723 34.19 -16.12 11.65
C VAL A 723 34.79 -17.53 11.68
N HIS A 724 34.48 -18.38 10.71
CA HIS A 724 35.05 -19.73 10.64
C HIS A 724 36.58 -19.70 10.50
N MET A 725 37.10 -18.93 9.56
CA MET A 725 38.54 -18.85 9.30
C MET A 725 39.31 -18.26 10.49
N GLU A 726 38.70 -17.36 11.26
CA GLU A 726 39.34 -16.80 12.46
C GLU A 726 39.47 -17.79 13.62
N PHE A 727 38.66 -18.85 13.66
CA PHE A 727 38.77 -19.90 14.70
C PHE A 727 39.44 -21.18 14.19
N GLU A 728 39.69 -21.30 12.89
CA GLU A 728 40.40 -22.41 12.27
C GLU A 728 41.90 -22.10 12.16
N ILE A 729 42.60 -22.15 13.30
CA ILE A 729 44.01 -21.77 13.41
C ILE A 729 44.84 -22.89 14.04
N ASP A 730 45.96 -23.24 13.40
CA ASP A 730 46.98 -24.14 13.96
C ASP A 730 48.03 -23.41 14.82
N ASN A 731 48.43 -22.18 14.45
CA ASN A 731 49.39 -21.32 15.18
C ASN A 731 48.89 -19.86 15.24
N GLU A 732 49.09 -19.17 16.37
CA GLU A 732 48.70 -17.75 16.51
C GLU A 732 49.32 -16.82 15.45
N ASP A 733 50.53 -17.09 14.97
CA ASP A 733 51.19 -16.31 13.91
C ASP A 733 50.52 -16.46 12.54
N ASP A 734 49.80 -17.56 12.32
CA ASP A 734 49.05 -17.85 11.08
C ASP A 734 47.59 -17.34 11.14
N ALA A 735 47.17 -16.79 12.28
CA ALA A 735 45.83 -16.26 12.49
C ALA A 735 45.51 -15.07 11.57
N LEU A 736 44.23 -14.92 11.20
CA LEU A 736 43.80 -13.79 10.38
C LEU A 736 43.97 -12.45 11.12
N HIS A 737 43.71 -12.41 12.43
CA HIS A 737 43.83 -11.18 13.22
C HIS A 737 45.28 -10.68 13.31
N ALA A 738 46.26 -11.56 13.16
CA ALA A 738 47.68 -11.19 13.09
C ALA A 738 48.04 -10.48 11.76
N ARG A 739 47.22 -10.65 10.72
CA ARG A 739 47.47 -10.14 9.36
C ARG A 739 46.75 -8.82 9.08
N PHE A 740 45.52 -8.66 9.56
CA PHE A 740 44.75 -7.42 9.42
C PHE A 740 43.63 -7.31 10.47
N ASP A 741 43.04 -6.10 10.57
CA ASP A 741 41.95 -5.82 11.50
C ASP A 741 40.63 -6.48 11.05
N ILE A 742 40.36 -7.68 11.59
CA ILE A 742 39.12 -8.43 11.36
C ILE A 742 37.91 -7.68 11.91
N GLY A 743 38.06 -6.98 13.05
CA GLY A 743 36.98 -6.22 13.67
C GLY A 743 36.42 -5.16 12.73
N SER A 744 37.27 -4.48 11.97
CA SER A 744 36.84 -3.54 10.93
C SER A 744 36.01 -4.21 9.82
N VAL A 745 36.45 -5.35 9.28
CA VAL A 745 35.70 -6.08 8.24
C VAL A 745 34.38 -6.61 8.79
N TYR A 746 34.40 -7.15 10.01
CA TYR A 746 33.21 -7.63 10.71
C TYR A 746 32.17 -6.51 10.88
N ARG A 747 32.59 -5.31 11.32
CA ARG A 747 31.70 -4.14 11.42
C ARG A 747 31.11 -3.74 10.08
N GLN A 748 31.92 -3.68 9.03
CA GLN A 748 31.44 -3.35 7.68
C GLN A 748 30.41 -4.36 7.16
N LEU A 749 30.63 -5.66 7.39
CA LEU A 749 29.67 -6.72 7.01
C LEU A 749 28.35 -6.58 7.79
N ILE A 750 28.41 -6.34 9.10
CA ILE A 750 27.23 -6.14 9.95
C ILE A 750 26.46 -4.88 9.55
N ASP A 751 27.15 -3.76 9.28
CA ASP A 751 26.50 -2.51 8.86
C ASP A 751 25.84 -2.65 7.48
N ALA A 752 26.50 -3.34 6.53
CA ALA A 752 25.92 -3.65 5.23
C ALA A 752 24.70 -4.59 5.35
N LEU A 753 24.78 -5.64 6.16
CA LEU A 753 23.65 -6.54 6.42
C LEU A 753 22.49 -5.81 7.12
N ARG A 754 22.77 -4.92 8.08
CA ARG A 754 21.75 -4.09 8.76
C ARG A 754 21.04 -3.18 7.77
N ARG A 755 21.78 -2.55 6.85
CA ARG A 755 21.21 -1.72 5.78
C ARG A 755 20.29 -2.55 4.87
N LEU A 756 20.74 -3.72 4.44
CA LEU A 756 19.95 -4.62 3.60
C LEU A 756 18.70 -5.13 4.31
N GLU A 757 18.76 -5.48 5.59
CA GLU A 757 17.58 -5.93 6.36
C GLU A 757 16.54 -4.82 6.53
N HIS A 758 16.97 -3.59 6.79
CA HIS A 758 16.04 -2.45 6.84
C HIS A 758 15.33 -2.26 5.48
N LEU A 759 16.09 -2.29 4.38
CA LEU A 759 15.52 -2.20 3.04
C LEU A 759 14.65 -3.40 2.67
N ARG A 760 15.02 -4.61 3.11
CA ARG A 760 14.25 -5.84 2.93
C ARG A 760 12.89 -5.71 3.58
N TRP A 761 12.84 -5.20 4.81
CA TRP A 761 11.59 -4.90 5.50
C TRP A 761 10.74 -3.90 4.70
N MET A 762 11.36 -2.80 4.21
CA MET A 762 10.64 -1.79 3.43
C MET A 762 10.11 -2.33 2.08
N ALA A 763 10.86 -3.22 1.44
CA ALA A 763 10.52 -3.82 0.16
C ALA A 763 9.50 -4.97 0.28
N LYS A 764 9.44 -5.65 1.43
CA LYS A 764 8.49 -6.73 1.75
C LYS A 764 7.16 -6.21 2.31
N THR A 765 7.18 -5.10 3.05
CA THR A 765 5.97 -4.61 3.74
C THR A 765 5.04 -3.87 2.78
N GLU A 766 3.84 -4.42 2.55
CA GLU A 766 2.80 -3.77 1.76
C GLU A 766 1.82 -2.95 2.61
N LEU A 767 1.44 -1.78 2.08
CA LEU A 767 0.54 -0.84 2.73
C LEU A 767 -0.58 -0.41 1.80
N SER A 768 -1.79 -0.37 2.34
CA SER A 768 -2.96 0.15 1.65
C SER A 768 -2.97 1.68 1.67
N THR A 769 -2.63 2.30 0.55
CA THR A 769 -2.69 3.75 0.35
C THR A 769 -3.97 4.15 -0.36
N PRO A 770 -4.61 5.29 -0.03
CA PRO A 770 -5.67 5.81 -0.89
C PRO A 770 -5.07 6.07 -2.28
N ALA A 771 -5.73 5.60 -3.33
CA ALA A 771 -5.23 5.79 -4.69
C ALA A 771 -4.92 7.29 -4.93
N PRO A 772 -3.77 7.63 -5.55
CA PRO A 772 -3.39 9.02 -5.75
C PRO A 772 -4.52 9.74 -6.49
N LYS A 773 -5.17 10.70 -5.81
CA LYS A 773 -6.14 11.58 -6.44
C LYS A 773 -5.35 12.40 -7.44
N ALA A 774 -5.56 12.15 -8.73
CA ALA A 774 -4.93 12.90 -9.82
C ALA A 774 -4.91 14.40 -9.48
N ASP A 775 -3.71 14.96 -9.44
CA ASP A 775 -3.39 16.28 -8.91
C ASP A 775 -4.48 17.33 -9.17
N ARG A 776 -5.12 17.79 -8.08
CA ARG A 776 -5.92 19.03 -8.08
C ARG A 776 -5.06 20.29 -8.02
N SER A 777 -3.73 20.17 -8.01
CA SER A 777 -2.80 21.27 -7.71
C SER A 777 -2.40 22.14 -8.90
N ALA A 778 -2.95 21.95 -10.11
CA ALA A 778 -2.53 22.71 -11.30
C ALA A 778 -3.53 23.77 -11.84
N LEU A 779 -4.69 24.01 -11.22
CA LEU A 779 -5.69 24.97 -11.76
C LEU A 779 -6.41 25.86 -10.72
N SER A 780 -5.82 26.10 -9.54
CA SER A 780 -6.40 26.99 -8.54
C SER A 780 -5.94 28.45 -8.66
N GLU A 781 -5.92 29.00 -9.87
CA GLU A 781 -5.93 30.46 -10.09
C GLU A 781 -6.74 30.77 -11.35
N SER A 782 -8.07 30.67 -11.27
CA SER A 782 -8.99 31.64 -11.87
C SER A 782 -10.44 31.17 -11.80
N VAL A 783 -11.32 32.13 -11.49
CA VAL A 783 -12.78 32.10 -11.52
C VAL A 783 -13.45 31.45 -10.31
N GLY A 784 -13.80 32.31 -9.35
CA GLY A 784 -14.73 32.00 -8.27
C GLY A 784 -16.13 31.69 -8.80
N GLY A 785 -16.58 30.47 -8.56
CA GLY A 785 -17.96 30.03 -8.65
C GLY A 785 -18.22 28.96 -7.59
N PRO A 786 -19.35 29.01 -6.85
CA PRO A 786 -19.63 28.03 -5.81
C PRO A 786 -19.94 26.68 -6.44
N SER A 787 -19.04 25.71 -6.28
CA SER A 787 -19.28 24.33 -6.71
C SER A 787 -20.26 23.62 -5.75
N PRO A 788 -21.17 22.78 -6.27
CA PRO A 788 -22.15 22.09 -5.45
C PRO A 788 -21.51 20.95 -4.67
N VAL A 789 -22.07 20.69 -3.49
CA VAL A 789 -21.68 19.62 -2.56
C VAL A 789 -21.76 18.26 -3.29
N ALA A 790 -20.59 17.66 -3.54
CA ALA A 790 -20.51 16.29 -4.04
C ALA A 790 -20.95 15.31 -2.94
N LYS A 791 -21.88 14.43 -3.28
CA LYS A 791 -22.41 13.36 -2.42
C LYS A 791 -21.25 12.51 -1.88
N ARG A 792 -21.12 12.42 -0.55
CA ARG A 792 -20.34 11.40 0.15
C ARG A 792 -20.86 10.01 -0.28
N GLY A 793 -20.11 9.31 -1.11
CA GLY A 793 -20.50 7.99 -1.60
C GLY A 793 -19.55 7.30 -2.59
N SER A 794 -18.30 7.78 -2.79
CA SER A 794 -17.29 6.94 -3.45
C SER A 794 -16.52 6.21 -2.37
N SER A 795 -16.52 4.88 -2.40
CA SER A 795 -15.56 4.06 -1.66
C SER A 795 -14.16 4.64 -1.89
N ASP A 796 -13.47 5.05 -0.82
CA ASP A 796 -12.05 5.42 -0.90
C ASP A 796 -11.28 4.15 -1.29
N GLU A 797 -11.09 3.94 -2.59
CA GLU A 797 -10.42 2.78 -3.15
C GLU A 797 -8.94 2.84 -2.79
N ARG A 798 -8.46 1.82 -2.07
CA ARG A 798 -7.08 1.72 -1.57
C ARG A 798 -6.22 0.87 -2.53
N GLN A 799 -5.03 1.35 -2.88
CA GLN A 799 -3.99 0.65 -3.64
C GLN A 799 -2.94 0.08 -2.67
N SER A 800 -2.56 -1.19 -2.85
CA SER A 800 -1.41 -1.77 -2.14
C SER A 800 -0.11 -1.27 -2.77
N VAL A 801 0.78 -0.74 -1.96
CA VAL A 801 2.09 -0.18 -2.35
C VAL A 801 3.09 -0.61 -1.29
N THR A 802 4.31 -1.00 -1.68
CA THR A 802 5.35 -1.35 -0.70
C THR A 802 5.76 -0.11 0.11
N ALA A 803 6.23 -0.29 1.34
CA ALA A 803 6.73 0.82 2.15
C ALA A 803 7.83 1.58 1.42
N LEU A 804 8.71 0.86 0.70
CA LEU A 804 9.73 1.43 -0.17
C LEU A 804 9.14 2.35 -1.25
N GLU A 805 8.22 1.86 -2.08
CA GLU A 805 7.58 2.69 -3.12
C GLU A 805 6.83 3.90 -2.53
N GLY A 806 6.15 3.70 -1.40
CA GLY A 806 5.30 4.72 -0.77
C GLY A 806 6.08 5.87 -0.11
N LEU A 807 7.29 5.61 0.38
CA LEU A 807 8.11 6.58 1.11
C LEU A 807 9.17 7.19 0.23
N THR A 808 9.99 6.36 -0.40
CA THR A 808 11.15 6.81 -1.17
C THR A 808 10.86 6.91 -2.65
N GLY A 809 9.66 6.54 -3.11
CA GLY A 809 9.29 6.64 -4.53
C GLY A 809 9.39 8.05 -5.13
N HIS A 810 9.33 9.11 -4.31
CA HIS A 810 9.56 10.49 -4.76
C HIS A 810 11.05 10.83 -4.95
N LEU A 811 11.94 10.06 -4.31
CA LEU A 811 13.40 10.14 -4.45
C LEU A 811 13.90 9.27 -5.62
N PHE A 812 13.04 8.45 -6.23
CA PHE A 812 13.46 7.68 -7.40
C PHE A 812 13.38 8.53 -8.66
N GLY A 813 14.53 8.69 -9.30
CA GLY A 813 14.65 9.42 -10.55
C GLY A 813 16.07 9.34 -11.09
N LEU A 814 16.27 10.09 -12.15
CA LEU A 814 17.45 10.06 -12.98
C LEU A 814 18.20 11.41 -12.92
N PRO A 815 19.54 11.41 -12.76
CA PRO A 815 20.36 12.63 -12.76
C PRO A 815 20.43 13.30 -14.16
N GLU A 816 20.62 14.61 -14.22
CA GLU A 816 20.56 15.44 -15.46
C GLU A 816 21.57 15.05 -16.57
N SER A 817 22.55 14.18 -16.25
CA SER A 817 23.69 13.83 -17.10
C SER A 817 23.46 12.69 -18.11
N HIS A 818 22.22 12.26 -18.39
CA HIS A 818 21.97 11.03 -19.16
C HIS A 818 22.47 11.05 -20.61
N ARG A 819 23.72 10.62 -20.79
CA ARG A 819 24.25 10.03 -22.02
C ARG A 819 24.29 8.50 -21.95
N LEU A 820 23.97 7.92 -20.79
CA LEU A 820 23.98 6.47 -20.55
C LEU A 820 22.59 5.86 -20.78
N PRO A 821 22.51 4.61 -21.26
CA PRO A 821 21.25 3.87 -21.39
C PRO A 821 20.49 3.75 -20.06
N LEU A 822 19.16 3.68 -20.14
CA LEU A 822 18.31 3.50 -18.96
C LEU A 822 18.58 2.15 -18.26
N LEU A 823 18.95 1.11 -19.02
CA LEU A 823 19.22 -0.23 -18.48
C LEU A 823 20.41 -0.30 -17.49
N SER A 824 21.37 0.63 -17.61
CA SER A 824 22.51 0.72 -16.68
C SER A 824 22.20 1.65 -15.53
N SER A 825 21.51 2.76 -15.82
CA SER A 825 21.12 3.77 -14.85
C SER A 825 20.19 3.21 -13.76
N ILE A 826 19.28 2.28 -14.11
CA ILE A 826 18.45 1.58 -13.12
C ILE A 826 19.31 0.73 -12.19
N THR A 827 20.30 0.00 -12.70
CA THR A 827 21.21 -0.82 -11.88
C THR A 827 22.02 0.05 -10.94
N ASP A 828 22.57 1.18 -11.42
CA ASP A 828 23.36 2.09 -10.58
C ASP A 828 22.53 2.68 -9.42
N LEU A 829 21.28 3.07 -9.69
CA LEU A 829 20.36 3.54 -8.65
C LEU A 829 20.05 2.44 -7.63
N VAL A 830 19.80 1.22 -8.09
CA VAL A 830 19.53 0.07 -7.20
C VAL A 830 20.73 -0.21 -6.30
N LEU A 831 21.96 -0.14 -6.84
CA LEU A 831 23.19 -0.29 -6.07
C LEU A 831 23.38 0.85 -5.05
N ASP A 832 23.15 2.11 -5.44
CA ASP A 832 23.22 3.24 -4.49
C ASP A 832 22.24 3.04 -3.33
N LEU A 833 20.99 2.65 -3.61
CA LEU A 833 19.99 2.39 -2.57
C LEU A 833 20.44 1.29 -1.59
N CYS A 834 20.96 0.18 -2.11
CA CYS A 834 21.41 -0.97 -1.32
C CYS A 834 22.74 -0.73 -0.59
N SER A 835 23.56 0.22 -1.04
CA SER A 835 24.88 0.47 -0.47
C SER A 835 24.80 0.99 0.98
N PRO A 836 25.78 0.65 1.84
CA PRO A 836 25.84 1.18 3.21
C PRO A 836 26.14 2.69 3.23
N GLY A 837 26.84 3.21 2.21
CA GLY A 837 27.17 4.63 2.03
C GLY A 837 26.17 5.43 1.20
N SER A 838 24.94 4.93 1.04
CA SER A 838 23.96 5.53 0.13
C SER A 838 23.72 7.02 0.39
N SER A 839 23.56 7.80 -0.68
CA SER A 839 23.13 9.20 -0.60
C SER A 839 21.72 9.36 0.01
N THR A 840 20.87 8.35 -0.20
CA THR A 840 19.49 8.33 0.28
C THR A 840 19.44 7.92 1.75
N VAL A 841 19.35 8.92 2.62
CA VAL A 841 19.22 8.71 4.07
C VAL A 841 17.83 8.13 4.39
N LEU A 842 17.78 6.86 4.81
CA LEU A 842 16.57 6.17 5.26
C LEU A 842 16.43 6.33 6.77
N GLN A 843 15.93 7.48 7.23
CA GLN A 843 15.70 7.69 8.66
C GLN A 843 14.47 6.89 9.14
N THR A 844 14.72 5.88 9.97
CA THR A 844 13.70 4.99 10.55
C THR A 844 12.61 5.77 11.28
N CYS A 845 12.98 6.86 11.97
CA CYS A 845 12.04 7.69 12.72
C CYS A 845 10.97 8.36 11.83
N TYR A 846 11.32 8.77 10.60
CA TYR A 846 10.36 9.35 9.66
C TYR A 846 9.39 8.33 9.09
N LEU A 847 9.88 7.11 8.87
CA LEU A 847 9.08 5.98 8.44
C LEU A 847 8.10 5.56 9.56
N GLN A 848 8.54 5.47 10.81
CA GLN A 848 7.65 5.23 11.96
C GLN A 848 6.60 6.34 12.11
N CYS A 849 6.97 7.62 11.97
CA CYS A 849 6.01 8.72 12.00
C CYS A 849 4.94 8.60 10.90
N TRP A 850 5.36 8.22 9.70
CA TRP A 850 4.47 8.04 8.57
C TRP A 850 3.50 6.85 8.77
N LEU A 851 3.97 5.75 9.36
CA LEU A 851 3.11 4.61 9.72
C LEU A 851 2.10 4.97 10.80
N LEU A 852 2.51 5.72 11.82
CA LEU A 852 1.61 6.20 12.88
C LEU A 852 0.51 7.10 12.34
N LYS A 853 0.83 7.99 11.39
CA LYS A 853 -0.18 8.82 10.71
C LYS A 853 -1.22 7.99 9.94
N ARG A 854 -0.85 6.79 9.50
CA ARG A 854 -1.72 5.86 8.77
C ARG A 854 -2.43 4.86 9.68
N ASP A 855 -2.34 5.04 11.00
CA ASP A 855 -2.97 4.17 12.00
C ASP A 855 -2.48 2.71 11.91
N ARG A 856 -1.17 2.53 11.63
CA ARG A 856 -0.47 1.24 11.63
C ARG A 856 0.68 1.23 12.64
N PRO A 857 0.38 1.28 13.95
CA PRO A 857 1.40 1.25 15.00
C PRO A 857 2.07 -0.13 15.15
N ASP A 858 1.42 -1.19 14.66
CA ASP A 858 1.94 -2.55 14.56
C ASP A 858 3.23 -2.60 13.71
N LEU A 859 3.17 -2.09 12.48
CA LEU A 859 4.32 -2.04 11.59
C LEU A 859 5.40 -1.07 12.08
N ALA A 860 5.00 -0.01 12.80
CA ALA A 860 5.95 0.93 13.38
C ALA A 860 6.77 0.31 14.51
N LEU A 861 6.22 -0.67 15.23
CA LEU A 861 6.92 -1.43 16.27
C LEU A 861 7.98 -2.36 15.68
N GLU A 862 7.71 -2.99 14.54
CA GLU A 862 8.67 -3.87 13.85
C GLU A 862 9.96 -3.14 13.44
N LEU A 863 9.87 -1.83 13.23
CA LEU A 863 11.01 -0.95 12.95
C LEU A 863 11.77 -0.49 14.19
N GLY A 864 11.27 -0.80 15.39
CA GLY A 864 11.90 -0.51 16.67
C GLY A 864 13.40 -0.81 16.70
N PRO A 865 13.83 -2.01 16.26
CA PRO A 865 15.24 -2.41 16.24
C PRO A 865 16.16 -1.59 15.33
N PHE A 866 15.61 -0.94 14.29
CA PHE A 866 16.38 -0.11 13.36
C PHE A 866 16.37 1.38 13.73
N ALA A 867 15.76 1.74 14.86
CA ALA A 867 15.63 3.13 15.26
C ALA A 867 16.90 3.64 15.94
N ASP A 868 17.36 4.80 15.49
CA ASP A 868 18.50 5.47 16.10
C ASP A 868 18.22 5.83 17.56
N GLN A 869 19.27 5.95 18.38
CA GLN A 869 19.15 6.38 19.78
C GLN A 869 18.98 7.91 19.93
N ASP A 870 18.69 8.62 18.83
CA ASP A 870 18.46 10.05 18.84
C ASP A 870 17.27 10.43 19.74
N PRO A 871 17.27 11.64 20.35
CA PRO A 871 16.17 12.09 21.19
C PRO A 871 14.81 12.06 20.49
N PHE A 872 14.78 12.43 19.20
CA PHE A 872 13.56 12.41 18.40
C PHE A 872 13.12 10.96 18.09
N SER A 873 14.04 10.08 17.69
CA SER A 873 13.76 8.66 17.46
C SER A 873 13.22 7.97 18.72
N THR A 874 13.81 8.23 19.89
CA THR A 874 13.33 7.75 21.19
C THR A 874 11.93 8.26 21.51
N TYR A 875 11.62 9.51 21.18
CA TYR A 875 10.26 10.06 21.34
C TYR A 875 9.25 9.39 20.40
N VAL A 876 9.64 9.12 19.16
CA VAL A 876 8.80 8.40 18.19
C VAL A 876 8.51 6.98 18.67
N GLN A 877 9.48 6.27 19.27
CA GLN A 877 9.22 4.99 19.95
C GLN A 877 8.14 5.13 21.04
N GLY A 878 8.23 6.17 21.87
CA GLY A 878 7.19 6.48 22.85
C GLY A 878 5.80 6.68 22.21
N ARG A 879 5.73 7.34 21.05
CA ARG A 879 4.48 7.50 20.27
C ARG A 879 3.95 6.18 19.71
N VAL A 880 4.84 5.25 19.32
CA VAL A 880 4.45 3.90 18.88
C VAL A 880 3.79 3.13 20.01
N PHE A 881 4.44 3.02 21.18
CA PHE A 881 3.86 2.33 22.34
C PHE A 881 2.58 2.99 22.86
N LEU A 882 2.49 4.33 22.77
CA LEU A 882 1.26 5.06 23.11
C LEU A 882 0.09 4.66 22.19
N ALA A 883 0.33 4.52 20.89
CA ALA A 883 -0.68 4.09 19.93
C ALA A 883 -1.09 2.62 20.13
N LEU A 884 -0.15 1.75 20.56
CA LEU A 884 -0.41 0.37 20.96
C LEU A 884 -1.09 0.22 22.33
N ARG A 885 -1.28 1.33 23.06
CA ARG A 885 -1.85 1.38 24.42
C ARG A 885 -0.98 0.73 25.50
N ASP A 886 0.31 0.51 25.24
CA ASP A 886 1.29 0.18 26.28
C ASP A 886 1.82 1.48 26.90
N TYR A 887 1.05 2.01 27.84
CA TYR A 887 1.35 3.29 28.47
C TYR A 887 2.59 3.25 29.37
N ALA A 888 2.95 2.09 29.92
CA ALA A 888 4.11 1.95 30.81
C ALA A 888 5.41 2.12 30.03
N THR A 889 5.54 1.39 28.92
CA THR A 889 6.69 1.48 28.03
C THR A 889 6.76 2.85 27.34
N ALA A 890 5.62 3.40 26.92
CA ALA A 890 5.55 4.76 26.37
C ALA A 890 6.07 5.82 27.36
N SER A 891 5.67 5.74 28.63
CA SER A 891 6.15 6.66 29.69
C SER A 891 7.67 6.58 29.87
N PHE A 892 8.24 5.38 29.84
CA PHE A 892 9.69 5.18 29.91
C PHE A 892 10.42 5.89 28.76
N TYR A 893 9.98 5.67 27.51
CA TYR A 893 10.59 6.31 26.34
C TYR A 893 10.42 7.84 26.35
N PHE A 894 9.24 8.36 26.75
CA PHE A 894 9.03 9.81 26.86
C PHE A 894 9.92 10.48 27.90
N LYS A 895 10.17 9.82 29.03
CA LYS A 895 11.13 10.31 30.05
C LYS A 895 12.56 10.28 29.52
N ARG A 896 12.94 9.22 28.80
CA ARG A 896 14.28 9.08 28.20
C ARG A 896 14.56 10.17 27.16
N ALA A 897 13.57 10.54 26.35
CA ALA A 897 13.70 11.60 25.34
C ALA A 897 13.64 13.04 25.90
N ALA A 898 13.19 13.23 27.14
CA ALA A 898 12.83 14.54 27.68
C ALA A 898 13.98 15.56 27.68
N ILE A 899 15.20 15.13 27.99
CA ILE A 899 16.36 16.05 28.05
C ILE A 899 16.74 16.52 26.64
N GLY A 900 16.81 15.61 25.67
CA GLY A 900 17.24 15.98 24.31
C GLY A 900 16.21 16.83 23.57
N LEU A 901 14.92 16.61 23.79
CA LEU A 901 13.83 17.36 23.13
C LEU A 901 13.37 18.61 23.86
N SER A 902 13.99 18.95 25.00
CA SER A 902 13.68 20.17 25.74
C SER A 902 14.74 21.26 25.54
N ILE A 903 15.93 20.92 25.04
CA ILE A 903 17.00 21.87 24.78
C ILE A 903 16.71 22.63 23.49
N SER A 904 16.75 23.97 23.56
CA SER A 904 16.56 24.83 22.38
C SER A 904 17.72 24.69 21.39
N MET A 905 17.48 24.05 20.26
CA MET A 905 18.42 23.96 19.14
C MET A 905 18.12 25.03 18.07
N LYS A 906 19.17 25.61 17.48
CA LYS A 906 19.05 26.72 16.49
C LYS A 906 18.59 26.26 15.10
N HIS A 907 18.83 24.99 14.76
CA HIS A 907 18.41 24.38 13.49
C HIS A 907 17.90 22.97 13.76
N VAL A 908 16.58 22.82 13.87
CA VAL A 908 15.93 21.51 13.91
C VAL A 908 15.23 21.33 12.56
N GLU A 909 15.60 20.29 11.83
CA GLU A 909 14.80 19.87 10.67
C GLU A 909 13.42 19.45 11.17
N ARG A 910 12.41 20.29 10.94
CA ARG A 910 11.02 20.01 11.31
C ARG A 910 10.42 19.05 10.29
N HIS A 911 10.83 17.79 10.36
CA HIS A 911 10.27 16.74 9.52
C HIS A 911 9.71 15.61 10.38
N SER A 912 8.42 15.36 10.27
CA SER A 912 7.71 14.29 11.01
C SER A 912 6.79 13.49 10.09
N SER A 913 7.01 13.56 8.78
CA SER A 913 6.10 12.99 7.77
C SER A 913 4.64 13.43 7.96
N GLY A 914 4.44 14.61 8.58
CA GLY A 914 3.15 15.21 8.91
C GLY A 914 2.41 14.55 10.08
N LEU A 915 3.10 13.87 11.00
CA LEU A 915 2.54 13.38 12.27
C LEU A 915 2.36 14.52 13.29
N LEU A 916 3.29 15.48 13.30
CA LEU A 916 3.30 16.63 14.21
C LEU A 916 2.86 17.88 13.45
N ASP A 917 1.90 18.60 14.02
CA ASP A 917 1.50 19.92 13.54
C ASP A 917 2.45 21.02 14.04
N ASP A 918 2.41 22.21 13.43
CA ASP A 918 3.25 23.35 13.82
C ASP A 918 3.13 23.73 15.30
N THR A 919 1.94 23.53 15.88
CA THR A 919 1.68 23.76 17.30
C THR A 919 2.44 22.78 18.19
N GLU A 920 2.47 21.50 17.82
CA GLU A 920 3.19 20.46 18.58
C GLU A 920 4.70 20.68 18.45
N TRP A 921 5.19 21.07 17.27
CA TRP A 921 6.59 21.42 17.06
C TRP A 921 7.08 22.59 17.90
N ASN A 922 6.23 23.58 18.18
CA ASN A 922 6.60 24.73 19.01
C ASN A 922 6.71 24.38 20.51
N LEU A 923 6.06 23.29 20.94
CA LEU A 923 6.20 22.74 22.30
C LEU A 923 7.46 21.88 22.46
N LEU A 924 8.04 21.41 21.35
CA LEU A 924 9.33 20.74 21.32
C LEU A 924 10.47 21.77 21.30
N ASN A 925 11.58 21.47 21.97
CA ASN A 925 12.78 22.30 22.11
C ASN A 925 12.57 23.65 22.82
N SER A 926 11.44 23.82 23.55
CA SER A 926 11.09 25.05 24.28
C SER A 926 11.13 24.89 25.81
N GLY A 927 11.93 23.96 26.32
CA GLY A 927 12.11 23.68 27.75
C GLY A 927 11.34 22.46 28.27
N LEU A 928 11.77 21.92 29.42
CA LEU A 928 11.16 20.74 30.05
C LEU A 928 9.65 20.91 30.34
N PRO A 929 9.17 22.07 30.83
CA PRO A 929 7.75 22.25 31.13
C PRO A 929 6.85 22.14 29.89
N ASN A 930 7.27 22.73 28.77
CA ASN A 930 6.52 22.71 27.53
C ASN A 930 6.52 21.31 26.89
N TYR A 931 7.65 20.60 26.97
CA TYR A 931 7.71 19.20 26.56
C TYR A 931 6.76 18.31 27.38
N TYR A 932 6.78 18.40 28.71
CA TYR A 932 5.88 17.59 29.53
C TYR A 932 4.40 17.99 29.37
N SER A 933 4.11 19.27 29.12
CA SER A 933 2.76 19.73 28.73
C SER A 933 2.27 19.03 27.45
N HIS A 934 3.13 18.92 26.44
CA HIS A 934 2.84 18.14 25.23
C HIS A 934 2.57 16.66 25.54
N ILE A 935 3.41 16.01 26.36
CA ILE A 935 3.20 14.61 26.75
C ILE A 935 1.89 14.41 27.52
N VAL A 936 1.52 15.36 28.40
CA VAL A 936 0.23 15.35 29.10
C VAL A 936 -0.93 15.37 28.11
N ASN A 937 -0.88 16.24 27.09
CA ASN A 937 -1.92 16.30 26.06
C ASN A 937 -2.06 14.97 25.30
N LEU A 938 -0.94 14.30 25.00
CA LEU A 938 -0.94 12.99 24.33
C LEU A 938 -1.62 11.88 25.16
N PHE A 939 -1.33 11.79 26.47
CA PHE A 939 -1.99 10.81 27.34
C PHE A 939 -3.44 11.16 27.64
N ASP A 940 -3.78 12.44 27.70
CA ASP A 940 -5.15 12.89 27.96
C ASP A 940 -6.08 12.57 26.79
N ARG A 941 -5.59 12.68 25.53
CA ARG A 941 -6.31 12.19 24.33
C ARG A 941 -6.68 10.71 24.42
N GLN A 942 -5.86 9.88 25.08
CA GLN A 942 -6.10 8.46 25.31
C GLN A 942 -6.82 8.16 26.64
N LYS A 943 -7.17 9.20 27.43
CA LYS A 943 -7.78 9.11 28.76
C LYS A 943 -6.97 8.29 29.77
N ALA A 944 -5.65 8.25 29.61
CA ALA A 944 -4.73 7.53 30.50
C ALA A 944 -4.34 8.42 31.70
N TYR A 945 -5.30 8.66 32.60
CA TYR A 945 -5.19 9.69 33.63
C TYR A 945 -4.03 9.49 34.64
N SER A 946 -3.61 8.25 34.92
CA SER A 946 -2.49 7.96 35.82
C SER A 946 -1.18 8.59 35.34
N TYR A 947 -0.93 8.53 34.04
CA TYR A 947 0.24 9.12 33.41
C TYR A 947 0.07 10.63 33.22
N VAL A 948 -1.15 11.13 32.96
CA VAL A 948 -1.44 12.57 32.98
C VAL A 948 -1.06 13.19 34.32
N MET A 949 -1.44 12.54 35.42
CA MET A 949 -1.10 12.96 36.78
C MET A 949 0.42 12.98 37.02
N GLU A 950 1.13 11.93 36.60
CA GLU A 950 2.59 11.84 36.73
C GLU A 950 3.32 12.95 35.95
N PHE A 951 3.03 13.09 34.65
CA PHE A 951 3.70 14.07 33.80
C PHE A 951 3.29 15.51 34.13
N SER A 952 2.07 15.75 34.61
CA SER A 952 1.67 17.09 35.10
C SER A 952 2.48 17.51 36.32
N ARG A 953 2.76 16.56 37.25
CA ARG A 953 3.62 16.82 38.41
C ARG A 953 5.07 17.08 38.00
N LEU A 954 5.59 16.30 37.04
CA LEU A 954 6.91 16.54 36.48
C LEU A 954 6.99 17.92 35.80
N ALA A 955 6.01 18.28 34.98
CA ALA A 955 5.95 19.60 34.36
C ALA A 955 6.03 20.72 35.42
N LEU A 956 5.18 20.66 36.46
CA LEU A 956 5.12 21.64 37.55
C LEU A 956 6.43 21.73 38.35
N GLN A 957 7.17 20.64 38.50
CA GLN A 957 8.48 20.62 39.18
C GLN A 957 9.53 21.46 38.44
N PHE A 958 9.46 21.53 37.10
CA PHE A 958 10.45 22.21 36.27
C PHE A 958 10.01 23.59 35.78
N VAL A 959 8.83 24.09 36.18
CA VAL A 959 8.38 25.46 35.85
C VAL A 959 9.31 26.47 36.53
N ASN A 960 10.15 27.14 35.72
CA ASN A 960 11.10 28.14 36.20
C ASN A 960 10.42 29.50 36.44
N VAL A 961 10.76 30.14 37.56
CA VAL A 961 10.22 31.45 38.00
C VAL A 961 10.70 32.64 37.13
N HIS A 962 11.64 32.43 36.21
CA HIS A 962 12.34 33.51 35.50
C HIS A 962 11.61 34.05 34.24
N ASN A 963 10.71 33.29 33.61
CA ASN A 963 9.88 33.73 32.47
C ASN A 963 8.40 33.79 32.87
N GLN A 964 7.97 34.90 33.47
CA GLN A 964 6.74 34.94 34.27
C GLN A 964 5.44 34.67 33.49
N ASP A 965 5.27 35.18 32.27
CA ASP A 965 3.94 35.11 31.61
C ASP A 965 3.63 33.73 30.98
N GLU A 966 4.57 33.15 30.23
CA GLU A 966 4.39 31.82 29.63
C GLU A 966 4.41 30.69 30.68
N ALA A 967 5.28 30.82 31.70
CA ALA A 967 5.35 29.85 32.80
C ALA A 967 4.05 29.82 33.61
N MET A 968 3.38 30.95 33.79
CA MET A 968 2.11 31.04 34.53
C MET A 968 0.94 30.44 33.74
N ALA A 969 0.93 30.57 32.41
CA ALA A 969 -0.07 29.93 31.56
C ALA A 969 0.05 28.40 31.63
N VAL A 970 1.27 27.86 31.44
CA VAL A 970 1.54 26.41 31.52
C VAL A 970 1.24 25.88 32.93
N LYS A 971 1.62 26.61 33.98
CA LYS A 971 1.31 26.24 35.37
C LYS A 971 -0.20 26.11 35.59
N THR A 972 -0.98 27.08 35.13
CA THR A 972 -2.45 27.08 35.28
C THR A 972 -3.09 25.92 34.50
N GLU A 973 -2.62 25.67 33.28
CA GLU A 973 -3.09 24.54 32.47
C GLU A 973 -2.77 23.19 33.12
N MET A 974 -1.53 22.98 33.58
CA MET A 974 -1.10 21.73 34.22
C MET A 974 -1.85 21.49 35.54
N GLN A 975 -2.12 22.52 36.33
CA GLN A 975 -2.95 22.40 37.54
C GLN A 975 -4.39 21.98 37.20
N SER A 976 -4.97 22.50 36.11
CA SER A 976 -6.31 22.12 35.64
C SER A 976 -6.37 20.67 35.16
N ARG A 977 -5.38 20.24 34.37
CA ARG A 977 -5.25 18.85 33.87
C ARG A 977 -4.98 17.88 35.02
N LEU A 978 -4.10 18.23 35.96
CA LEU A 978 -3.80 17.43 37.15
C LEU A 978 -5.06 17.25 38.01
N PHE A 979 -5.80 18.32 38.29
CA PHE A 979 -7.06 18.24 39.03
C PHE A 979 -8.08 17.32 38.33
N THR A 980 -8.24 17.49 37.01
CA THR A 980 -9.17 16.66 36.23
C THR A 980 -8.77 15.19 36.21
N ALA A 981 -7.48 14.88 36.05
CA ALA A 981 -6.97 13.52 36.11
C ALA A 981 -7.10 12.89 37.51
N SER A 982 -6.74 13.61 38.57
CA SER A 982 -6.85 13.12 39.95
C SER A 982 -8.31 12.86 40.35
N THR A 983 -9.25 13.71 39.94
CA THR A 983 -10.68 13.47 40.17
C THR A 983 -11.21 12.26 39.38
N ALA A 984 -10.72 12.02 38.16
CA ALA A 984 -11.12 10.87 37.36
C ALA A 984 -10.62 9.53 37.93
N ILE A 985 -9.43 9.50 38.56
CA ILE A 985 -8.86 8.30 39.20
C ILE A 985 -9.33 8.14 40.65
N SER A 986 -10.11 9.08 41.18
CA SER A 986 -10.53 9.11 42.60
C SER A 986 -9.37 9.29 43.60
N HIS A 987 -8.27 9.93 43.18
CA HIS A 987 -7.20 10.39 44.07
C HIS A 987 -7.55 11.75 44.67
N PHE A 988 -8.49 11.77 45.62
CA PHE A 988 -9.10 13.00 46.13
C PHE A 988 -8.15 13.88 46.96
N GLU A 989 -7.21 13.31 47.70
CA GLU A 989 -6.17 14.08 48.41
C GLU A 989 -5.29 14.91 47.46
N MET A 990 -4.92 14.32 46.32
CA MET A 990 -4.10 15.00 45.31
C MET A 990 -4.91 16.07 44.56
N ALA A 991 -6.18 15.81 44.27
CA ALA A 991 -7.09 16.81 43.72
C ALA A 991 -7.27 18.00 44.68
N HIS A 992 -7.42 17.74 45.97
CA HIS A 992 -7.57 18.77 47.01
C HIS A 992 -6.32 19.64 47.15
N SER A 993 -5.13 19.04 47.28
CA SER A 993 -3.87 19.78 47.33
C SER A 993 -3.61 20.60 46.07
N THR A 994 -3.95 20.07 44.89
CA THR A 994 -3.88 20.82 43.62
C THR A 994 -4.82 22.02 43.64
N LEU A 995 -6.06 21.84 44.09
CA LEU A 995 -7.08 22.90 44.20
C LEU A 995 -6.62 24.08 45.09
N LEU A 996 -5.97 23.79 46.21
CA LEU A 996 -5.42 24.80 47.10
C LEU A 996 -4.25 25.58 46.47
N SER A 997 -3.54 24.97 45.51
CA SER A 997 -2.41 25.59 44.81
C SER A 997 -2.81 26.48 43.62
N MET A 998 -4.11 26.54 43.27
CA MET A 998 -4.61 27.29 42.12
C MET A 998 -4.81 28.77 42.47
N GLU A 999 -4.19 29.67 41.69
CA GLU A 999 -4.24 31.12 41.91
C GLU A 999 -5.48 31.80 41.30
N ASN A 1000 -6.14 31.14 40.32
CA ASN A 1000 -7.31 31.69 39.64
C ASN A 1000 -8.61 31.33 40.39
N GLU A 1001 -9.26 32.33 40.98
CA GLU A 1001 -10.48 32.17 41.79
C GLU A 1001 -11.67 31.55 41.03
N ALA A 1002 -11.84 31.88 39.74
CA ALA A 1002 -12.95 31.37 38.93
C ALA A 1002 -12.76 29.88 38.62
N LEU A 1003 -11.54 29.49 38.25
CA LEU A 1003 -11.17 28.10 37.98
C LEU A 1003 -11.22 27.27 39.27
N GLN A 1004 -10.73 27.82 40.39
CA GLN A 1004 -10.82 27.18 41.71
C GLN A 1004 -12.27 26.91 42.13
N LYS A 1005 -13.19 27.86 41.91
CA LYS A 1005 -14.61 27.65 42.23
C LYS A 1005 -15.24 26.54 41.39
N SER A 1006 -14.93 26.48 40.09
CA SER A 1006 -15.42 25.44 39.19
C SER A 1006 -14.86 24.05 39.55
N CYS A 1007 -13.56 23.97 39.81
CA CYS A 1007 -12.91 22.74 40.23
C CYS A 1007 -13.44 22.27 41.59
N LEU A 1008 -13.65 23.16 42.56
CA LEU A 1008 -14.24 22.82 43.86
C LEU A 1008 -15.62 22.16 43.71
N ARG A 1009 -16.50 22.73 42.87
CA ARG A 1009 -17.81 22.16 42.57
C ARG A 1009 -17.69 20.74 42.00
N LYS A 1010 -16.82 20.57 41.01
CA LYS A 1010 -16.59 19.27 40.37
C LYS A 1010 -16.00 18.22 41.35
N LEU A 1011 -15.13 18.63 42.26
CA LEU A 1011 -14.56 17.76 43.30
C LEU A 1011 -15.65 17.24 44.25
N VAL A 1012 -16.46 18.16 44.79
CA VAL A 1012 -17.52 17.83 45.74
C VAL A 1012 -18.57 16.93 45.08
N GLU A 1013 -18.98 17.24 43.85
CA GLU A 1013 -19.90 16.41 43.08
C GLU A 1013 -19.34 15.00 42.88
N LYS A 1014 -18.08 14.87 42.43
CA LYS A 1014 -17.46 13.56 42.20
C LYS A 1014 -17.27 12.76 43.47
N MET A 1015 -16.84 13.36 44.58
CA MET A 1015 -16.70 12.67 45.86
C MET A 1015 -18.05 12.14 46.38
N CYS A 1016 -19.12 12.90 46.19
CA CYS A 1016 -20.48 12.47 46.53
C CYS A 1016 -20.95 11.33 45.62
N GLU A 1017 -20.73 11.43 44.30
CA GLU A 1017 -21.08 10.39 43.33
C GLU A 1017 -20.31 9.07 43.55
N THR A 1018 -19.03 9.13 43.93
CA THR A 1018 -18.20 7.96 44.21
C THR A 1018 -18.40 7.40 45.62
N GLY A 1019 -19.23 8.04 46.46
CA GLY A 1019 -19.54 7.59 47.82
C GLY A 1019 -18.42 7.77 48.85
N GLN A 1020 -17.41 8.61 48.58
CA GLN A 1020 -16.26 8.84 49.46
C GLN A 1020 -16.55 9.94 50.50
N ASN A 1021 -17.61 9.72 51.29
CA ASN A 1021 -18.16 10.74 52.18
C ASN A 1021 -17.27 11.01 53.41
N THR A 1022 -16.56 10.00 53.89
CA THR A 1022 -15.64 10.10 55.03
C THR A 1022 -14.40 10.92 54.69
N GLU A 1023 -13.86 10.74 53.47
CA GLU A 1023 -12.74 11.53 52.99
C GLU A 1023 -13.14 12.99 52.74
N LEU A 1024 -14.36 13.24 52.23
CA LEU A 1024 -14.86 14.61 52.03
C LEU A 1024 -14.88 15.38 53.35
N VAL A 1025 -15.40 14.78 54.41
CA VAL A 1025 -15.50 15.41 55.75
C VAL A 1025 -14.12 15.53 56.42
N GLY A 1026 -13.18 14.62 56.11
CA GLY A 1026 -11.83 14.62 56.67
C GLY A 1026 -10.84 15.59 56.02
N LEU A 1027 -11.10 16.08 54.80
CA LEU A 1027 -10.18 16.96 54.07
C LEU A 1027 -10.24 18.43 54.57
N PRO A 1028 -9.10 19.08 54.83
CA PRO A 1028 -9.07 20.45 55.34
C PRO A 1028 -9.23 21.51 54.23
N PHE A 1029 -10.46 21.93 53.93
CA PHE A 1029 -10.77 22.97 52.94
C PHE A 1029 -10.53 24.41 53.46
N SER A 1030 -9.29 24.77 53.77
CA SER A 1030 -8.94 26.09 54.32
C SER A 1030 -9.43 27.25 53.44
N GLY A 1031 -10.28 28.13 54.00
CA GLY A 1031 -10.86 29.28 53.29
C GLY A 1031 -11.95 28.96 52.24
N LEU A 1032 -12.27 27.69 52.02
CA LEU A 1032 -13.26 27.23 51.03
C LEU A 1032 -14.48 26.51 51.64
N GLN A 1033 -14.51 26.30 52.96
CA GLN A 1033 -15.59 25.62 53.70
C GLN A 1033 -16.99 26.17 53.38
N ASN A 1034 -17.17 27.50 53.42
CA ASN A 1034 -18.46 28.13 53.12
C ASN A 1034 -18.93 27.83 51.68
N LYS A 1035 -17.99 27.78 50.73
CA LYS A 1035 -18.32 27.49 49.31
C LYS A 1035 -18.72 26.03 49.12
N VAL A 1036 -18.12 25.09 49.86
CA VAL A 1036 -18.51 23.67 49.84
C VAL A 1036 -19.93 23.50 50.39
N ASP A 1037 -20.26 24.17 51.49
CA ASP A 1037 -21.60 24.14 52.07
C ASP A 1037 -22.66 24.69 51.10
N ASP A 1038 -22.36 25.83 50.44
CA ASP A 1038 -23.24 26.43 49.42
C ASP A 1038 -23.51 25.45 48.26
N ILE A 1039 -22.48 24.75 47.77
CA ILE A 1039 -22.59 23.81 46.65
C ILE A 1039 -23.43 22.58 47.05
N LEU A 1040 -23.18 22.03 48.24
CA LEU A 1040 -23.97 20.90 48.74
C LEU A 1040 -25.43 21.31 49.00
N ALA A 1041 -25.66 22.51 49.54
CA ALA A 1041 -27.00 23.04 49.75
C ALA A 1041 -27.75 23.26 48.42
N GLU A 1042 -27.06 23.76 47.38
CA GLU A 1042 -27.60 23.90 46.01
C GLU A 1042 -28.02 22.52 45.46
N LYS A 1043 -27.19 21.49 45.61
CA LYS A 1043 -27.50 20.13 45.15
C LYS A 1043 -28.62 19.46 45.95
N CYS A 1044 -28.66 19.66 47.26
CA CYS A 1044 -29.78 19.24 48.10
C CYS A 1044 -31.10 19.85 47.63
N ARG A 1045 -31.14 21.14 47.26
CA ARG A 1045 -32.35 21.78 46.73
C ARG A 1045 -32.79 21.17 45.40
N LEU A 1046 -31.86 20.92 44.49
CA LEU A 1046 -32.13 20.35 43.15
C LEU A 1046 -32.51 18.87 43.16
N THR A 1047 -32.15 18.12 44.21
CA THR A 1047 -32.41 16.68 44.29
C THR A 1047 -33.91 16.43 44.52
N LYS A 1048 -34.57 15.83 43.52
CA LYS A 1048 -36.00 15.48 43.56
C LYS A 1048 -36.26 14.05 44.04
N ASP A 1049 -35.34 13.11 43.79
CA ASP A 1049 -35.42 11.73 44.31
C ASP A 1049 -34.39 11.53 45.43
N VAL A 1050 -34.88 11.28 46.64
CA VAL A 1050 -34.07 11.17 47.86
C VAL A 1050 -33.80 9.70 48.24
N MET A 1051 -34.38 8.75 47.51
CA MET A 1051 -34.32 7.31 47.80
C MET A 1051 -33.38 6.55 46.86
N HIS A 1052 -33.38 6.83 45.55
CA HIS A 1052 -32.62 6.04 44.57
C HIS A 1052 -31.45 6.78 43.89
N GLY A 1053 -30.90 7.81 44.55
CA GLY A 1053 -29.78 8.62 44.05
C GLY A 1053 -28.65 8.85 45.06
N VAL A 1054 -27.71 9.72 44.70
CA VAL A 1054 -26.62 10.15 45.59
C VAL A 1054 -27.21 10.83 46.84
N PRO A 1055 -26.88 10.40 48.07
CA PRO A 1055 -27.53 10.89 49.29
C PRO A 1055 -27.00 12.25 49.75
N TYR A 1056 -27.14 13.29 48.92
CA TYR A 1056 -26.63 14.64 49.20
C TYR A 1056 -27.07 15.18 50.56
N HIS A 1057 -28.33 14.93 50.96
CA HIS A 1057 -28.86 15.36 52.26
C HIS A 1057 -28.16 14.69 53.46
N GLN A 1058 -27.73 13.43 53.33
CA GLN A 1058 -26.97 12.75 54.39
C GLN A 1058 -25.52 13.25 54.44
N ILE A 1059 -24.94 13.52 53.27
CA ILE A 1059 -23.57 14.01 53.13
C ILE A 1059 -23.46 15.43 53.73
N LEU A 1060 -24.40 16.32 53.38
CA LEU A 1060 -24.45 17.68 53.91
C LEU A 1060 -24.72 17.70 55.43
N TYR A 1061 -25.57 16.79 55.92
CA TYR A 1061 -25.77 16.60 57.35
C TYR A 1061 -24.47 16.21 58.07
N ALA A 1062 -23.76 15.20 57.56
CA ALA A 1062 -22.47 14.78 58.12
C ALA A 1062 -21.41 15.88 58.06
N TRP A 1063 -21.38 16.65 56.96
CA TRP A 1063 -20.49 17.79 56.77
C TRP A 1063 -20.72 18.90 57.81
N ARG A 1064 -21.97 19.32 58.02
CA ARG A 1064 -22.33 20.37 58.98
C ARG A 1064 -22.10 19.96 60.42
N ILE A 1065 -22.37 18.70 60.77
CA ILE A 1065 -22.02 18.17 62.10
C ILE A 1065 -20.51 18.15 62.32
N GLY A 1066 -19.72 17.76 61.30
CA GLY A 1066 -18.27 17.79 61.38
C GLY A 1066 -17.67 19.19 61.55
N HIS A 1067 -18.44 20.25 61.29
CA HIS A 1067 -18.05 21.66 61.43
C HIS A 1067 -18.83 22.39 62.55
N ASP A 1068 -19.41 21.64 63.50
CA ASP A 1068 -20.19 22.16 64.65
C ASP A 1068 -21.47 22.95 64.31
N ASP A 1069 -21.98 22.88 63.07
CA ASP A 1069 -23.26 23.48 62.67
C ASP A 1069 -24.44 22.51 62.83
N TYR A 1070 -24.80 22.25 64.08
CA TYR A 1070 -25.94 21.37 64.43
C TYR A 1070 -27.30 21.95 63.98
N ARG A 1071 -27.42 23.28 63.93
CA ARG A 1071 -28.65 23.97 63.56
C ARG A 1071 -28.92 23.87 62.06
N GLY A 1072 -27.90 24.13 61.23
CA GLY A 1072 -27.97 23.94 59.79
C GLY A 1072 -28.12 22.47 59.38
N GLY A 1073 -27.53 21.54 60.14
CA GLY A 1073 -27.73 20.09 59.94
C GLY A 1073 -29.18 19.66 60.14
N ALA A 1074 -29.85 20.17 61.19
CA ALA A 1074 -31.26 19.89 61.45
C ALA A 1074 -32.19 20.46 60.35
N ALA A 1075 -31.89 21.65 59.81
CA ALA A 1075 -32.67 22.24 58.71
C ALA A 1075 -32.68 21.38 57.43
N ILE A 1076 -31.56 20.73 57.09
CA ILE A 1076 -31.46 19.88 55.90
C ILE A 1076 -32.17 18.54 56.09
N LEU A 1077 -32.14 17.97 57.30
CA LEU A 1077 -32.93 16.78 57.61
C LEU A 1077 -34.43 17.04 57.50
N LEU A 1078 -34.89 18.25 57.85
CA LEU A 1078 -36.28 18.67 57.66
C LEU A 1078 -36.64 18.77 56.17
N ASP A 1079 -35.79 19.36 55.34
CA ASP A 1079 -35.99 19.42 53.87
C ASP A 1079 -36.07 18.01 53.26
N ARG A 1080 -35.16 17.11 53.67
CA ARG A 1080 -35.21 15.69 53.28
C ARG A 1080 -36.52 15.02 53.69
N LEU A 1081 -36.98 15.27 54.91
CA LEU A 1081 -38.23 14.71 55.43
C LEU A 1081 -39.45 15.21 54.64
N GLN A 1082 -39.49 16.50 54.27
CA GLN A 1082 -40.55 17.07 53.44
C GLN A 1082 -40.55 16.44 52.04
N LYS A 1083 -39.39 16.29 51.41
CA LYS A 1083 -39.27 15.64 50.09
C LYS A 1083 -39.65 14.16 50.11
N LEU A 1084 -39.26 13.42 51.15
CA LEU A 1084 -39.67 12.02 51.35
C LEU A 1084 -41.20 11.88 51.51
N ARG A 1085 -41.85 12.85 52.17
CA ARG A 1085 -43.31 12.88 52.30
C ARG A 1085 -44.00 13.18 50.97
N GLN A 1086 -43.47 14.11 50.18
CA GLN A 1086 -44.02 14.48 48.86
C GLN A 1086 -43.97 13.31 47.86
N MET A 1087 -42.97 12.43 47.96
CA MET A 1087 -42.84 11.27 47.06
C MET A 1087 -43.79 10.10 47.39
N GLY A 1088 -44.48 10.10 48.53
CA GLY A 1088 -45.47 9.07 48.89
C GLY A 1088 -44.92 7.65 49.11
N GLU A 1089 -43.61 7.41 48.95
CA GLU A 1089 -42.97 6.10 49.10
C GLU A 1089 -42.31 5.87 50.48
N GLY A 1090 -42.34 6.86 51.38
CA GLY A 1090 -41.74 6.78 52.72
C GLY A 1090 -42.35 5.72 53.65
N ASP A 1091 -43.54 5.22 53.34
CA ASP A 1091 -44.29 4.21 54.09
C ASP A 1091 -44.01 2.76 53.61
N LYS A 1092 -43.17 2.57 52.58
CA LYS A 1092 -42.76 1.22 52.16
C LYS A 1092 -41.83 0.61 53.21
N VAL A 1093 -42.35 -0.33 54.01
CA VAL A 1093 -41.55 -1.22 54.87
C VAL A 1093 -40.49 -1.89 53.98
N GLY A 1094 -39.20 -1.71 54.32
CA GLY A 1094 -38.08 -2.03 53.43
C GLY A 1094 -38.13 -3.46 52.89
N ALA A 1095 -38.19 -3.60 51.56
CA ALA A 1095 -38.16 -4.87 50.84
C ALA A 1095 -36.76 -5.53 50.79
N ALA A 1096 -35.91 -5.29 51.78
CA ALA A 1096 -34.56 -5.86 51.85
C ALA A 1096 -34.28 -6.46 53.25
N GLY A 1097 -34.66 -7.74 53.40
CA GLY A 1097 -34.02 -8.67 54.34
C GLY A 1097 -34.69 -8.85 55.70
N GLY A 1098 -35.27 -10.03 55.91
CA GLY A 1098 -35.51 -10.62 57.24
C GLY A 1098 -36.91 -10.36 57.83
N ALA A 1099 -37.61 -11.43 58.17
CA ALA A 1099 -39.00 -11.44 58.65
C ALA A 1099 -39.18 -10.94 60.11
N ASP A 1100 -38.44 -9.91 60.54
CA ASP A 1100 -38.43 -9.44 61.95
C ASP A 1100 -38.33 -7.90 62.13
N ASN A 1101 -38.52 -7.10 61.08
CA ASN A 1101 -38.49 -5.63 61.23
C ASN A 1101 -39.84 -5.07 61.72
N ASP A 1102 -39.78 -4.27 62.79
CA ASP A 1102 -40.89 -3.59 63.46
C ASP A 1102 -41.68 -2.71 62.46
N ALA A 1103 -43.01 -2.84 62.44
CA ALA A 1103 -43.87 -2.15 61.47
C ALA A 1103 -43.85 -0.61 61.60
N LEU A 1104 -43.32 -0.11 62.73
CA LEU A 1104 -43.14 1.32 63.03
C LEU A 1104 -41.80 1.88 62.51
N ASP A 1105 -40.88 1.02 62.04
CA ASP A 1105 -39.55 1.39 61.59
C ASP A 1105 -39.53 1.75 60.10
N THR A 1106 -40.17 2.88 59.77
CA THR A 1106 -40.20 3.44 58.42
C THR A 1106 -39.03 4.40 58.18
N GLN A 1107 -38.70 4.67 56.91
CA GLN A 1107 -37.67 5.66 56.58
C GLN A 1107 -38.00 7.05 57.14
N VAL A 1108 -39.29 7.40 57.23
CA VAL A 1108 -39.80 8.66 57.78
C VAL A 1108 -39.58 8.75 59.29
N THR A 1109 -39.91 7.69 60.05
CA THR A 1109 -39.71 7.68 61.51
C THR A 1109 -38.22 7.73 61.88
N ARG A 1110 -37.36 7.05 61.13
CA ARG A 1110 -35.89 7.15 61.27
C ARG A 1110 -35.37 8.58 61.06
N GLN A 1111 -35.84 9.29 60.02
CA GLN A 1111 -35.41 10.69 59.78
C GLN A 1111 -35.86 11.64 60.89
N TYR A 1112 -37.06 11.47 61.44
CA TYR A 1112 -37.53 12.27 62.59
C TYR A 1112 -36.65 12.11 63.82
N LEU A 1113 -36.22 10.89 64.13
CA LEU A 1113 -35.33 10.63 65.26
C LEU A 1113 -33.96 11.29 65.04
N LEU A 1114 -33.38 11.19 63.84
CA LEU A 1114 -32.14 11.91 63.51
C LEU A 1114 -32.30 13.44 63.66
N LEU A 1115 -33.42 13.99 63.20
CA LEU A 1115 -33.73 15.41 63.28
C LEU A 1115 -33.86 15.91 64.73
N ILE A 1116 -34.58 15.16 65.57
CA ILE A 1116 -34.76 15.47 67.00
C ILE A 1116 -33.41 15.40 67.72
N ASN A 1117 -32.60 14.38 67.43
CA ASN A 1117 -31.28 14.22 68.02
C ASN A 1117 -30.35 15.38 67.61
N ALA A 1118 -30.29 15.73 66.33
CA ALA A 1118 -29.46 16.84 65.84
C ALA A 1118 -29.86 18.19 66.47
N LEU A 1119 -31.15 18.48 66.55
CA LEU A 1119 -31.65 19.73 67.16
C LEU A 1119 -31.39 19.79 68.68
N SER A 1120 -31.35 18.63 69.35
CA SER A 1120 -31.04 18.53 70.79
C SER A 1120 -29.58 18.82 71.13
N CYS A 1121 -28.68 18.71 70.14
CA CYS A 1121 -27.25 19.00 70.29
C CYS A 1121 -26.92 20.51 70.16
N VAL A 1122 -27.89 21.36 69.79
CA VAL A 1122 -27.69 22.81 69.64
C VAL A 1122 -27.55 23.48 71.02
N THR A 1123 -26.41 24.11 71.28
CA THR A 1123 -26.15 24.90 72.51
C THR A 1123 -25.85 26.36 72.14
N PRO A 1124 -26.55 27.36 72.72
CA PRO A 1124 -27.55 27.28 73.80
C PRO A 1124 -28.96 26.82 73.33
N PRO A 1125 -29.76 26.18 74.20
CA PRO A 1125 -31.07 25.61 73.85
C PRO A 1125 -32.14 26.65 73.41
N GLN A 1126 -31.88 27.94 73.61
CA GLN A 1126 -32.72 29.04 73.13
C GLN A 1126 -32.62 29.22 71.60
N GLU A 1127 -31.56 28.70 70.97
CA GLU A 1127 -31.32 28.81 69.53
C GLU A 1127 -31.70 27.53 68.75
N ALA A 1128 -32.29 26.53 69.43
CA ALA A 1128 -32.74 25.26 68.86
C ALA A 1128 -34.08 25.41 68.11
N TYR A 1129 -34.08 26.17 67.01
CA TYR A 1129 -35.22 26.35 66.11
C TYR A 1129 -34.80 26.33 64.63
N ILE A 1130 -35.68 25.79 63.78
CA ILE A 1130 -35.53 25.78 62.33
C ILE A 1130 -36.52 26.78 61.72
N LEU A 1131 -36.10 27.49 60.68
CA LEU A 1131 -36.95 28.36 59.86
C LEU A 1131 -37.45 27.57 58.65
N ASP A 1132 -38.76 27.39 58.54
CA ASP A 1132 -39.42 26.68 57.44
C ASP A 1132 -40.19 27.67 56.55
N ASP A 1133 -39.96 27.60 55.24
CA ASP A 1133 -40.62 28.45 54.24
C ASP A 1133 -41.94 27.77 53.82
N PHE A 1134 -43.09 28.31 54.25
CA PHE A 1134 -44.41 27.72 54.00
C PHE A 1134 -44.90 28.01 52.56
N VAL A 1135 -45.13 26.96 51.75
CA VAL A 1135 -45.87 27.08 50.48
C VAL A 1135 -47.35 26.80 50.75
N ALA A 1136 -48.22 27.80 50.61
CA ALA A 1136 -49.66 27.63 50.74
C ALA A 1136 -50.23 26.84 49.54
N PRO A 1137 -51.21 25.94 49.74
CA PRO A 1137 -51.92 25.31 48.63
C PRO A 1137 -52.79 26.36 47.93
N SER A 1138 -52.55 26.63 46.64
CA SER A 1138 -53.41 27.48 45.82
C SER A 1138 -54.71 26.73 45.46
N PRO A 1139 -55.89 27.38 45.51
CA PRO A 1139 -57.15 26.76 45.13
C PRO A 1139 -57.23 26.56 43.61
N ASP A 1140 -57.88 25.48 43.23
CA ASP A 1140 -58.10 25.03 41.85
C ASP A 1140 -58.51 26.15 40.89
N THR A 1141 -57.70 26.36 39.85
CA THR A 1141 -58.16 26.98 38.61
C THR A 1141 -57.77 26.07 37.46
N ASN A 1142 -58.71 25.20 37.08
CA ASN A 1142 -58.72 24.56 35.77
C ASN A 1142 -58.85 25.66 34.71
N GLY A 1143 -57.70 26.12 34.23
CA GLY A 1143 -57.54 26.90 33.03
C GLY A 1143 -56.22 26.48 32.40
N GLU A 1144 -56.30 25.81 31.26
CA GLU A 1144 -55.15 25.41 30.45
C GLU A 1144 -54.20 26.60 30.26
N ILE A 1145 -53.08 26.60 30.99
CA ILE A 1145 -51.91 27.38 30.65
C ILE A 1145 -50.83 26.37 30.32
N ARG A 1146 -50.63 26.16 29.01
CA ARG A 1146 -49.42 25.56 28.44
C ARG A 1146 -48.22 26.35 28.97
N ALA A 1147 -47.52 25.78 29.95
CA ALA A 1147 -46.27 26.32 30.46
C ALA A 1147 -45.12 25.80 29.59
N ASP A 1148 -44.55 26.69 28.78
CA ASP A 1148 -43.14 26.79 28.37
C ASP A 1148 -42.27 25.50 28.38
N ASP A 1149 -42.60 24.54 27.50
CA ASP A 1149 -41.62 23.56 26.99
C ASP A 1149 -40.57 24.22 26.05
N ASP A 1150 -40.78 25.48 25.66
CA ASP A 1150 -39.91 26.23 24.76
C ASP A 1150 -38.69 26.87 25.46
N LEU A 1151 -38.65 26.93 26.79
CA LEU A 1151 -37.54 27.56 27.53
C LEU A 1151 -36.41 26.58 27.88
N GLU A 1152 -36.77 25.34 28.23
CA GLU A 1152 -35.81 24.28 28.55
C GLU A 1152 -35.14 23.74 27.27
N SER A 1153 -35.91 23.63 26.18
CA SER A 1153 -35.38 23.29 24.85
C SER A 1153 -34.42 24.35 24.29
N HIS A 1154 -34.64 25.64 24.56
CA HIS A 1154 -33.71 26.70 24.18
C HIS A 1154 -32.46 26.80 25.07
N LEU A 1155 -32.54 26.39 26.34
CA LEU A 1155 -31.39 26.28 27.24
C LEU A 1155 -30.50 25.09 26.86
N ASP A 1156 -31.09 23.95 26.48
CA ASP A 1156 -30.36 22.82 25.94
C ASP A 1156 -29.71 23.14 24.59
N GLU A 1157 -30.38 23.90 23.71
CA GLU A 1157 -29.80 24.36 22.44
C GLU A 1157 -28.63 25.37 22.64
N LEU A 1158 -28.63 26.12 23.75
CA LEU A 1158 -27.57 27.05 24.15
C LEU A 1158 -26.38 26.33 24.78
N VAL A 1159 -26.62 25.32 25.61
CA VAL A 1159 -25.57 24.46 26.20
C VAL A 1159 -24.90 23.64 25.11
N GLN A 1160 -25.68 23.09 24.16
CA GLN A 1160 -25.14 22.36 23.01
C GLN A 1160 -24.35 23.23 22.04
N ARG A 1161 -24.61 24.55 22.01
CA ARG A 1161 -23.80 25.56 21.28
C ARG A 1161 -22.55 26.02 22.04
N MET A 1162 -22.50 25.86 23.36
CA MET A 1162 -21.36 26.21 24.19
C MET A 1162 -20.34 25.06 24.32
N ASP A 1163 -20.77 23.81 24.15
CA ASP A 1163 -19.92 22.62 24.19
C ASP A 1163 -19.21 22.29 22.86
N SER A 1164 -19.41 23.09 21.80
CA SER A 1164 -18.64 22.97 20.56
C SER A 1164 -17.34 23.80 20.61
N GLU A 1165 -16.19 23.14 20.64
CA GLU A 1165 -14.85 23.76 20.53
C GLU A 1165 -14.62 24.50 19.18
N PRO A 1166 -13.69 25.47 19.12
CA PRO A 1166 -13.77 26.59 18.20
C PRO A 1166 -13.08 26.30 16.86
N THR A 1167 -13.80 26.49 15.75
CA THR A 1167 -13.16 26.70 14.43
C THR A 1167 -13.78 27.87 13.68
N SER A 1168 -12.90 28.74 13.18
CA SER A 1168 -13.14 29.89 12.30
C SER A 1168 -13.67 31.19 12.94
N ALA A 1169 -12.77 31.94 13.56
CA ALA A 1169 -12.96 33.37 13.82
C ALA A 1169 -12.69 34.18 12.54
N ALA A 1170 -13.68 34.31 11.67
CA ALA A 1170 -13.78 35.46 10.78
C ALA A 1170 -15.21 35.63 10.27
N ARG A 1171 -15.73 36.85 10.43
CA ARG A 1171 -16.91 37.41 9.74
C ARG A 1171 -18.27 37.19 10.43
N LYS A 1172 -18.55 37.98 11.48
CA LYS A 1172 -19.88 38.56 11.77
C LYS A 1172 -19.81 39.63 12.88
N LYS A 1173 -19.11 40.74 12.62
CA LYS A 1173 -19.37 42.02 13.33
C LYS A 1173 -20.41 42.78 12.51
N ARG A 1174 -21.69 42.75 12.90
CA ARG A 1174 -22.66 43.87 12.70
C ARG A 1174 -24.10 43.68 13.18
N SER A 1175 -24.49 42.63 13.90
CA SER A 1175 -25.89 42.49 14.36
C SER A 1175 -26.08 42.20 15.85
N ALA A 1176 -25.06 42.36 16.70
CA ALA A 1176 -25.13 41.96 18.11
C ALA A 1176 -25.80 42.99 19.04
N THR A 1177 -25.98 44.25 18.62
CA THR A 1177 -26.39 45.31 19.54
C THR A 1177 -27.88 45.35 19.86
N GLU A 1178 -28.76 44.89 18.97
CA GLU A 1178 -30.22 44.91 19.23
C GLU A 1178 -30.68 43.69 20.04
N SER A 1179 -30.07 42.52 19.85
CA SER A 1179 -30.41 41.29 20.60
C SER A 1179 -29.92 41.34 22.05
N GLU A 1180 -28.76 41.92 22.31
CA GLU A 1180 -28.21 42.06 23.66
C GLU A 1180 -28.96 43.10 24.50
N MET A 1181 -29.45 44.18 23.90
CA MET A 1181 -30.28 45.17 24.60
C MET A 1181 -31.68 44.61 24.94
N ALA A 1182 -32.30 43.81 24.06
CA ALA A 1182 -33.58 43.16 24.34
C ALA A 1182 -33.45 42.07 25.43
N LEU A 1183 -32.31 41.37 25.49
CA LEU A 1183 -32.02 40.40 26.56
C LEU A 1183 -31.74 41.08 27.89
N ALA A 1184 -31.01 42.21 27.89
CA ALA A 1184 -30.72 42.99 29.09
C ALA A 1184 -31.99 43.66 29.67
N GLU A 1185 -32.93 44.07 28.82
CA GLU A 1185 -34.22 44.63 29.27
C GLU A 1185 -35.17 43.54 29.82
N LYS A 1186 -35.13 42.32 29.26
CA LYS A 1186 -35.84 41.15 29.80
C LYS A 1186 -35.21 40.67 31.12
N LEU A 1187 -33.88 40.65 31.24
CA LEU A 1187 -33.18 40.35 32.50
C LEU A 1187 -33.42 41.41 33.58
N LYS A 1188 -33.55 42.69 33.21
CA LYS A 1188 -33.98 43.76 34.14
C LYS A 1188 -35.43 43.61 34.60
N LYS A 1189 -36.34 43.13 33.74
CA LYS A 1189 -37.74 42.83 34.11
C LYS A 1189 -37.87 41.57 34.97
N ILE A 1190 -36.94 40.61 34.85
CA ILE A 1190 -36.89 39.41 35.70
C ILE A 1190 -36.29 39.76 37.08
N SER A 1191 -35.23 40.59 37.12
CA SER A 1191 -34.60 41.03 38.36
C SER A 1191 -35.48 41.95 39.22
N THR A 1192 -36.45 42.67 38.62
CA THR A 1192 -37.37 43.56 39.35
C THR A 1192 -38.66 42.91 39.84
N LYS A 1193 -38.93 41.64 39.50
CA LYS A 1193 -40.10 40.88 39.99
C LYS A 1193 -39.83 40.04 41.25
N HIS A 1194 -38.58 39.89 41.69
CA HIS A 1194 -38.22 38.99 42.82
C HIS A 1194 -37.96 39.69 44.16
N VAL A 1195 -38.37 40.94 44.36
CA VAL A 1195 -38.18 41.66 45.64
C VAL A 1195 -39.48 41.80 46.46
N GLN A 1196 -40.61 41.30 45.99
CA GLN A 1196 -41.85 41.24 46.78
C GLN A 1196 -42.53 39.89 46.57
N ASP A 1197 -42.14 38.91 47.40
CA ASP A 1197 -42.97 37.84 47.97
C ASP A 1197 -42.03 36.79 48.59
N LEU A 1198 -41.58 37.04 49.82
CA LEU A 1198 -41.01 36.01 50.67
C LEU A 1198 -42.18 35.23 51.29
N PRO A 1199 -42.23 33.89 51.18
CA PRO A 1199 -43.28 33.10 51.82
C PRO A 1199 -43.25 33.28 53.35
N PRO A 1200 -44.40 33.16 54.04
CA PRO A 1200 -44.45 33.30 55.49
C PRO A 1200 -43.59 32.21 56.16
N ARG A 1201 -42.60 32.63 56.96
CA ARG A 1201 -41.65 31.73 57.65
C ARG A 1201 -42.22 31.26 58.99
N ARG A 1202 -42.25 29.95 59.22
CA ARG A 1202 -42.67 29.34 60.49
C ARG A 1202 -41.45 28.93 61.32
N PHE A 1203 -41.50 29.21 62.62
CA PHE A 1203 -40.52 28.68 63.59
C PHE A 1203 -40.94 27.27 64.01
N LEU A 1204 -40.09 26.28 63.77
CA LEU A 1204 -40.26 24.91 64.27
C LEU A 1204 -39.34 24.68 65.47
N THR A 1205 -39.94 24.41 66.62
CA THR A 1205 -39.21 24.09 67.86
C THR A 1205 -39.12 22.58 68.08
N LEU A 1206 -38.24 22.16 68.99
CA LEU A 1206 -38.08 20.75 69.38
C LEU A 1206 -39.39 20.11 69.90
N ALA A 1207 -40.25 20.90 70.55
CA ALA A 1207 -41.57 20.45 71.02
C ALA A 1207 -42.53 20.17 69.84
N ASP A 1208 -42.48 20.99 68.80
CA ASP A 1208 -43.32 20.84 67.60
C ASP A 1208 -42.94 19.58 66.81
N LEU A 1209 -41.64 19.32 66.66
CA LEU A 1209 -41.14 18.13 65.97
C LEU A 1209 -41.46 16.83 66.71
N ARG A 1210 -41.36 16.82 68.05
CA ARG A 1210 -41.79 15.68 68.88
C ARG A 1210 -43.29 15.40 68.73
N LYS A 1211 -44.11 16.45 68.65
CA LYS A 1211 -45.54 16.33 68.40
C LYS A 1211 -45.84 15.75 67.01
N GLN A 1212 -45.15 16.23 65.97
CA GLN A 1212 -45.29 15.71 64.60
C GLN A 1212 -44.82 14.26 64.47
N TYR A 1213 -43.75 13.88 65.16
CA TYR A 1213 -43.27 12.49 65.21
C TYR A 1213 -44.30 11.57 65.88
N GLN A 1214 -44.89 11.98 67.01
CA GLN A 1214 -45.94 11.21 67.67
C GLN A 1214 -47.18 11.06 66.75
N GLN A 1215 -47.56 12.10 66.02
CA GLN A 1215 -48.67 12.05 65.06
C GLN A 1215 -48.41 11.07 63.92
N GLU A 1216 -47.17 10.96 63.40
CA GLU A 1216 -46.83 9.96 62.40
C GLU A 1216 -46.83 8.53 62.97
N LEU A 1217 -46.34 8.34 64.19
CA LEU A 1217 -46.45 7.03 64.86
C LEU A 1217 -47.91 6.62 65.03
N ASP A 1218 -48.78 7.54 65.48
CA ASP A 1218 -50.21 7.30 65.63
C ASP A 1218 -50.87 6.98 64.27
N ARG A 1219 -50.44 7.65 63.19
CA ARG A 1219 -50.89 7.39 61.81
C ARG A 1219 -50.45 6.00 61.31
N LEU A 1220 -49.20 5.60 61.52
CA LEU A 1220 -48.70 4.27 61.15
C LEU A 1220 -49.41 3.15 61.91
N VAL A 1221 -49.66 3.36 63.22
CA VAL A 1221 -50.48 2.45 64.04
C VAL A 1221 -51.92 2.36 63.52
N ALA A 1222 -52.51 3.46 63.05
CA ALA A 1222 -53.84 3.47 62.46
C ALA A 1222 -53.91 2.71 61.11
N ILE A 1223 -52.88 2.86 60.26
CA ILE A 1223 -52.72 2.14 58.99
C ILE A 1223 -52.56 0.63 59.25
N GLN A 1224 -51.71 0.23 60.19
CA GLN A 1224 -51.51 -1.19 60.57
C GLN A 1224 -52.80 -1.85 61.08
N ASN A 1225 -53.68 -1.06 61.71
CA ASN A 1225 -54.97 -1.53 62.24
C ASN A 1225 -56.15 -1.38 61.25
N ASN A 1226 -55.91 -1.07 59.96
CA ASN A 1226 -56.93 -0.93 58.89
C ASN A 1226 -58.09 0.05 59.22
N ARG A 1227 -57.84 1.11 60.01
CA ARG A 1227 -58.87 2.12 60.33
C ARG A 1227 -58.67 3.37 59.48
N PHE A 1228 -59.36 3.47 58.34
CA PHE A 1228 -59.40 4.68 57.52
C PHE A 1228 -60.43 5.68 58.10
N GLY A 1229 -59.97 6.78 58.67
CA GLY A 1229 -60.80 7.93 59.01
C GLY A 1229 -60.86 8.92 57.86
N PHE A 1230 -61.96 8.93 57.10
CA PHE A 1230 -62.31 10.00 56.18
C PHE A 1230 -62.93 11.16 56.97
N THR A 1231 -62.40 12.38 56.82
CA THR A 1231 -63.16 13.60 57.10
C THR A 1231 -63.52 14.23 55.77
N ALA A 1232 -64.83 14.26 55.50
CA ALA A 1232 -65.48 14.84 54.32
C ALA A 1232 -65.93 16.28 54.61
N GLU A 1233 -65.99 17.10 53.56
CA GLU A 1233 -67.00 18.16 53.35
C GLU A 1233 -67.23 18.26 51.82
N ASP A 1234 -68.33 17.65 51.37
CA ASP A 1234 -69.49 18.31 50.75
C ASP A 1234 -70.12 17.58 49.54
N ASP A 1235 -71.42 17.33 49.73
CA ASP A 1235 -72.39 16.60 48.94
C ASP A 1235 -72.84 17.34 47.65
N ASP A 1236 -73.24 16.58 46.62
CA ASP A 1236 -74.65 16.39 46.24
C ASP A 1236 -74.84 15.84 44.80
N ASP A 1237 -75.54 14.70 44.75
CA ASP A 1237 -76.46 14.14 43.73
C ASP A 1237 -76.42 14.57 42.25
N VAL A 1238 -76.42 13.58 41.34
CA VAL A 1238 -77.64 13.06 40.64
C VAL A 1238 -77.26 12.03 39.56
N LEU A 1239 -78.02 10.92 39.59
CA LEU A 1239 -78.28 9.84 38.62
C LEU A 1239 -78.00 10.04 37.10
N MET A 1240 -77.61 8.91 36.49
CA MET A 1240 -78.28 8.13 35.41
C MET A 1240 -77.47 7.81 34.13
N ASP A 1241 -77.35 6.49 33.92
CA ASP A 1241 -77.43 5.67 32.70
C ASP A 1241 -76.42 5.69 31.53
N VAL A 1242 -75.76 4.51 31.41
CA VAL A 1242 -75.71 3.56 30.28
C VAL A 1242 -75.14 4.02 28.92
N ALA A 1243 -73.95 3.50 28.58
CA ALA A 1243 -73.75 2.40 27.63
C ALA A 1243 -72.35 1.80 27.77
#